data_AF-A0A2N7QY68-F1
#
_entry.id   AF-A0A2N7QY68-F1
#
_cell.length_a   1.000
_cell.length_b   1.000
_cell.length_c   1.000
_cell.angle_alpha   90.00
_cell.angle_beta   90.00
_cell.angle_gamma   90.00
#
_symmetry.space_group_name_H-M   'P 1'
#
loop_
_entity.id
_entity.type
_entity.pdbx_description
1 polymer ?
#
loop_
_entity_poly.entity_id
_entity_poly.type
_entity_poly.pdbx_seq_one_letter_code
_entity_poly.pdbx_strand_id
1 'polypeptide(L)'
;MTLRRKLLLVALCTLALPMAGWLYVRQMETLLREGQAQALTASARAMARSLVVTDAPLPPAGPVWYVQDAANPITIDGYGDDWAPLTPWSQPLDKRGKLLLAADADWLYLYADVRSAQRTRADADDPGALRADHLVLSLGKGGQSRRFLIASAAPGPVTPRPLDPPVDGLPARITVQWQEDGSGYRVELRVPRSGLDTLGLAVFDPATGGDPEAVQSRPLVNYSKALSKELGLLALDGVQARVLAPQGWLLAQTGRLTTPAMAPSDQPGWFAALVYRSLLADQVDDAELWTQDVPRLDVTEVREASSGKSATLWRQGEARGSVVLAAAVPIERDGQVVGVLLLEQASRAVPLLANRALLGLLLTSFGVLLVAGAILLIFATRLSLRLGRLRDAAERAQLNDGRLDGPFPMTSAEDEIGDLARSFERLFEVVGGYTDYLRTLASKLSHELNTPLAIVKSSLDNLEHALQEGNAMPPDAQPYMQRARDGVARLGQLVRAMSEASRMERAIAAAEPEDVDLVAVVRGCSDAYRPLAGTRRMEAVLPDEPMTMHCAPELIAQALDKLFDNALSFTPEGGWLRLTLRATSSGAEIELANQGPPLPAAMQGRLFDSLVSLRDKATPGDAPHLGLGLYVVRLVAERHGGVAIARNLDDGSGVAFTLQLHGMPRQRL
;
A
#
# COMPACT_ATOMS: atom_id res chain seq x y z
N MET A 1 7.18 -5.61 19.30
CA MET A 1 6.71 -4.93 18.07
C MET A 1 5.18 -4.83 18.13
N THR A 2 4.61 -3.63 17.99
CA THR A 2 3.15 -3.44 18.04
C THR A 2 2.44 -4.18 16.92
N LEU A 3 1.22 -4.65 17.18
CA LEU A 3 0.38 -5.40 16.24
C LEU A 3 0.26 -4.69 14.87
N ARG A 4 0.10 -3.36 14.90
CA ARG A 4 0.02 -2.51 13.70
C ARG A 4 1.28 -2.57 12.84
N ARG A 5 2.48 -2.63 13.44
CA ARG A 5 3.75 -2.73 12.68
C ARG A 5 3.91 -4.10 12.02
N LYS A 6 3.47 -5.18 12.68
CA LYS A 6 3.48 -6.54 12.08
C LYS A 6 2.53 -6.64 10.89
N LEU A 7 1.32 -6.08 11.03
CA LEU A 7 0.32 -6.03 9.95
C LEU A 7 0.78 -5.20 8.76
N LEU A 8 1.37 -4.03 9.02
CA LEU A 8 1.90 -3.16 7.98
C LEU A 8 3.06 -3.81 7.22
N LEU A 9 3.96 -4.51 7.93
CA LEU A 9 5.11 -5.18 7.31
C LEU A 9 4.68 -6.37 6.44
N VAL A 10 3.69 -7.14 6.89
CA VAL A 10 3.08 -8.22 6.09
C VAL A 10 2.41 -7.65 4.84
N ALA A 11 1.60 -6.59 4.97
CA ALA A 11 0.94 -5.95 3.84
C ALA A 11 1.94 -5.38 2.82
N LEU A 12 3.02 -4.73 3.29
CA LEU A 12 4.06 -4.17 2.44
C LEU A 12 4.85 -5.26 1.70
N CYS A 13 5.20 -6.36 2.38
CA CYS A 13 5.86 -7.50 1.77
C CYS A 13 4.97 -8.21 0.73
N THR A 14 3.65 -8.31 0.98
CA THR A 14 2.72 -8.92 0.02
C THR A 14 2.51 -8.07 -1.24
N LEU A 15 2.65 -6.75 -1.15
CA LEU A 15 2.51 -5.85 -2.30
C LEU A 15 3.79 -5.77 -3.15
N ALA A 16 4.95 -5.93 -2.53
CA ALA A 16 6.25 -5.79 -3.20
C ALA A 16 6.50 -6.88 -4.27
N LEU A 17 6.05 -8.12 -4.03
CA LEU A 17 6.26 -9.26 -4.93
C LEU A 17 5.59 -9.11 -6.31
N PRO A 18 4.27 -8.85 -6.41
CA PRO A 18 3.63 -8.65 -7.71
C PRO A 18 4.18 -7.42 -8.44
N MET A 19 4.51 -6.35 -7.70
CA MET A 19 5.09 -5.14 -8.29
C MET A 19 6.49 -5.39 -8.86
N ALA A 20 7.34 -6.13 -8.16
CA ALA A 20 8.67 -6.52 -8.63
C ALA A 20 8.59 -7.46 -9.84
N GLY A 21 7.67 -8.43 -9.83
CA GLY A 21 7.46 -9.31 -10.97
C GLY A 21 6.95 -8.58 -12.21
N TRP A 22 6.09 -7.58 -12.05
CA TRP A 22 5.66 -6.71 -13.14
C TRP A 22 6.82 -5.90 -13.72
N LEU A 23 7.63 -5.26 -12.87
CA LEU A 23 8.82 -4.50 -13.32
C LEU A 23 9.80 -5.37 -14.10
N TYR A 24 10.07 -6.59 -13.61
CA TYR A 24 10.98 -7.53 -14.24
C TYR A 24 10.51 -7.95 -15.64
N VAL A 25 9.22 -8.30 -15.78
CA VAL A 25 8.68 -8.70 -17.08
C VAL A 25 8.73 -7.55 -18.09
N ARG A 26 8.36 -6.34 -17.65
CA ARG A 26 8.42 -5.16 -18.52
C ARG A 26 9.84 -4.89 -19.01
N GLN A 27 10.83 -4.96 -18.11
CA GLN A 27 12.24 -4.80 -18.49
C GLN A 27 12.71 -5.88 -19.45
N MET A 28 12.38 -7.15 -19.18
CA MET A 28 12.77 -8.27 -20.03
C MET A 28 12.18 -8.16 -21.44
N GLU A 29 10.90 -7.78 -21.54
CA GLU A 29 10.26 -7.58 -22.85
C GLU A 29 10.90 -6.44 -23.65
N THR A 30 11.19 -5.30 -23.00
CA THR A 30 11.89 -4.19 -23.66
C THR A 30 13.27 -4.63 -24.16
N LEU A 31 14.05 -5.31 -23.33
CA LEU A 31 15.39 -5.81 -23.71
C LEU A 31 15.33 -6.80 -24.87
N LEU A 32 14.35 -7.72 -24.87
CA LEU A 32 14.18 -8.67 -25.97
C LEU A 32 13.81 -7.98 -27.28
N ARG A 33 12.88 -7.00 -27.23
CA ARG A 33 12.48 -6.24 -28.41
C ARG A 33 13.64 -5.41 -28.98
N GLU A 34 14.39 -4.73 -28.12
CA GLU A 34 15.59 -3.98 -28.53
C GLU A 34 16.64 -4.90 -29.14
N GLY A 35 16.90 -6.06 -28.51
CA GLY A 35 17.84 -7.06 -29.04
C GLY A 35 17.44 -7.58 -30.43
N GLN A 36 16.15 -7.86 -30.65
CA GLN A 36 15.63 -8.28 -31.96
C GLN A 36 15.73 -7.17 -33.00
N ALA A 37 15.37 -5.93 -32.65
CA ALA A 37 15.48 -4.76 -33.52
C ALA A 37 16.94 -4.51 -33.96
N GLN A 38 17.89 -4.59 -33.02
CA GLN A 38 19.31 -4.44 -33.30
C GLN A 38 19.84 -5.58 -34.20
N ALA A 39 19.44 -6.83 -33.94
CA ALA A 39 19.84 -7.98 -34.75
C ALA A 39 19.32 -7.89 -36.20
N LEU A 40 18.06 -7.50 -36.38
CA LEU A 40 17.47 -7.33 -37.72
C LEU A 40 18.12 -6.16 -38.47
N THR A 41 18.37 -5.03 -37.78
CA THR A 41 19.06 -3.88 -38.37
C THR A 41 20.50 -4.20 -38.78
N ALA A 42 21.23 -4.97 -37.95
CA ALA A 42 22.57 -5.42 -38.27
C ALA A 42 22.57 -6.35 -39.50
N SER A 43 21.60 -7.25 -39.59
CA SER A 43 21.40 -8.14 -40.74
C SER A 43 21.06 -7.36 -42.01
N ALA A 44 20.17 -6.37 -41.91
CA ALA A 44 19.83 -5.46 -43.01
C ALA A 44 21.07 -4.69 -43.48
N ARG A 45 21.86 -4.14 -42.56
CA ARG A 45 23.09 -3.40 -42.92
C ARG A 45 24.14 -4.30 -43.59
N ALA A 46 24.28 -5.54 -43.14
CA ALA A 46 25.17 -6.51 -43.79
C ALA A 46 24.70 -6.83 -45.21
N MET A 47 23.40 -7.07 -45.40
CA MET A 47 22.81 -7.35 -46.71
C MET A 47 22.90 -6.15 -47.66
N ALA A 48 22.61 -4.93 -47.19
CA ALA A 48 22.73 -3.70 -47.97
C ALA A 48 24.17 -3.49 -48.48
N ARG A 49 25.17 -3.71 -47.62
CA ARG A 49 26.59 -3.67 -48.02
C ARG A 49 26.94 -4.77 -49.01
N SER A 50 26.42 -5.98 -48.81
CA SER A 50 26.66 -7.09 -49.72
C SER A 50 26.15 -6.80 -51.13
N LEU A 51 24.96 -6.20 -51.28
CA LEU A 51 24.41 -5.82 -52.59
C LEU A 51 25.31 -4.84 -53.34
N VAL A 52 25.94 -3.90 -52.62
CA VAL A 52 26.88 -2.94 -53.22
C VAL A 52 28.19 -3.64 -53.62
N VAL A 53 28.69 -4.56 -52.80
CA VAL A 53 29.94 -5.31 -53.06
C VAL A 53 29.80 -6.31 -54.21
N THR A 54 28.63 -6.94 -54.36
CA THR A 54 28.34 -7.87 -55.46
C THR A 54 27.99 -7.15 -56.77
N ASP A 55 28.06 -5.82 -56.78
CA ASP A 55 27.66 -4.95 -57.87
C ASP A 55 26.26 -5.24 -58.42
N ALA A 56 25.31 -5.39 -57.49
CA ALA A 56 23.91 -5.59 -57.83
C ALA A 56 23.38 -4.44 -58.72
N PRO A 57 22.39 -4.70 -59.60
CA PRO A 57 21.78 -3.69 -60.48
C PRO A 57 20.88 -2.74 -59.69
N LEU A 58 21.51 -1.94 -58.83
CA LEU A 58 20.91 -0.90 -58.01
C LEU A 58 20.67 0.36 -58.83
N PRO A 59 19.62 1.15 -58.52
CA PRO A 59 19.35 2.40 -59.20
C PRO A 59 20.47 3.42 -58.93
N PRO A 60 20.60 4.46 -59.77
CA PRO A 60 21.46 5.60 -59.49
C PRO A 60 20.92 6.44 -58.32
N ALA A 61 21.81 7.23 -57.69
CA ALA A 61 21.43 8.13 -56.61
C ALA A 61 20.50 9.25 -57.10
N GLY A 62 19.49 9.60 -56.30
CA GLY A 62 18.61 10.74 -56.54
C GLY A 62 17.18 10.39 -57.02
N PRO A 63 16.45 11.36 -57.60
CA PRO A 63 15.08 11.18 -58.09
C PRO A 63 15.04 10.33 -59.35
N VAL A 64 14.19 9.30 -59.34
CA VAL A 64 13.98 8.37 -60.47
C VAL A 64 12.53 8.37 -60.91
N TRP A 65 12.29 7.89 -62.13
CA TRP A 65 10.97 7.61 -62.66
C TRP A 65 10.70 6.12 -62.64
N TYR A 66 9.64 5.71 -61.95
CA TYR A 66 9.24 4.31 -61.92
C TYR A 66 8.44 3.94 -63.18
N VAL A 67 8.82 2.86 -63.86
CA VAL A 67 8.15 2.35 -65.06
C VAL A 67 7.57 0.98 -64.73
N GLN A 68 6.24 0.86 -64.85
CA GLN A 68 5.55 -0.41 -64.62
C GLN A 68 5.52 -1.23 -65.91
N ASP A 69 5.66 -2.56 -65.81
CA ASP A 69 5.47 -3.41 -66.98
C ASP A 69 3.98 -3.42 -67.38
N ALA A 70 3.68 -3.09 -68.63
CA ALA A 70 2.33 -3.08 -69.17
C ALA A 70 1.87 -4.53 -69.41
N ALA A 71 0.77 -4.94 -68.76
CA ALA A 71 0.22 -6.29 -68.93
C ALA A 71 -0.38 -6.50 -70.33
N ASN A 72 -0.93 -5.43 -70.91
CA ASN A 72 -1.46 -5.37 -72.27
C ASN A 72 -0.87 -4.15 -72.99
N PRO A 73 -0.71 -4.17 -74.32
CA PRO A 73 -0.32 -2.99 -75.08
C PRO A 73 -1.31 -1.84 -74.86
N ILE A 74 -0.80 -0.64 -74.59
CA ILE A 74 -1.61 0.56 -74.38
C ILE A 74 -1.92 1.21 -75.73
N THR A 75 -3.20 1.52 -75.96
CA THR A 75 -3.61 2.24 -77.16
C THR A 75 -3.41 3.74 -76.94
N ILE A 76 -2.79 4.43 -77.90
CA ILE A 76 -2.59 5.88 -77.83
C ILE A 76 -3.77 6.55 -78.55
N ASP A 77 -4.86 6.76 -77.82
CA ASP A 77 -6.08 7.43 -78.29
C ASP A 77 -6.45 8.68 -77.46
N GLY A 78 -5.72 8.94 -76.38
CA GLY A 78 -5.90 10.08 -75.48
C GLY A 78 -6.85 9.81 -74.32
N TYR A 79 -7.43 8.60 -74.21
CA TYR A 79 -8.34 8.23 -73.14
C TYR A 79 -7.66 7.34 -72.09
N GLY A 80 -7.81 7.71 -70.82
CA GLY A 80 -7.16 7.05 -69.69
C GLY A 80 -7.69 5.66 -69.30
N ASP A 81 -8.51 5.00 -70.12
CA ASP A 81 -9.16 3.73 -69.76
C ASP A 81 -8.14 2.59 -69.60
N ASP A 82 -7.19 2.49 -70.53
CA ASP A 82 -6.06 1.54 -70.48
C ASP A 82 -5.12 1.80 -69.29
N TRP A 83 -5.12 3.03 -68.75
CA TRP A 83 -4.27 3.48 -67.66
C TRP A 83 -4.88 3.28 -66.27
N ALA A 84 -6.19 3.05 -66.18
CA ALA A 84 -6.90 2.90 -64.91
C ALA A 84 -6.28 1.82 -63.98
N PRO A 85 -5.85 0.63 -64.47
CA PRO A 85 -5.19 -0.38 -63.63
C PRO A 85 -3.83 0.06 -63.09
N LEU A 86 -3.18 1.04 -63.75
CA LEU A 86 -1.86 1.53 -63.40
C LEU A 86 -1.89 2.71 -62.42
N THR A 87 -3.07 3.20 -62.05
CA THR A 87 -3.25 4.30 -61.08
C THR A 87 -2.44 4.17 -59.79
N PRO A 88 -2.23 2.97 -59.18
CA PRO A 88 -1.37 2.82 -58.01
C PRO A 88 0.10 3.23 -58.21
N TRP A 89 0.58 3.25 -59.46
CA TRP A 89 1.93 3.69 -59.85
C TRP A 89 1.98 5.17 -60.28
N SER A 90 0.91 5.94 -60.05
CA SER A 90 0.87 7.37 -60.34
C SER A 90 1.97 8.11 -59.58
N GLN A 91 2.74 8.90 -60.30
CA GLN A 91 3.84 9.70 -59.78
C GLN A 91 3.51 11.19 -59.90
N PRO A 92 3.96 12.05 -58.98
CA PRO A 92 3.73 13.48 -59.10
C PRO A 92 4.53 14.07 -60.28
N LEU A 93 3.84 14.81 -61.15
CA LEU A 93 4.43 15.65 -62.19
C LEU A 93 4.38 17.10 -61.70
N ASP A 94 5.47 17.51 -61.04
CA ASP A 94 5.57 18.75 -60.28
C ASP A 94 4.36 18.95 -59.32
N LYS A 95 3.90 20.18 -59.12
CA LYS A 95 2.71 20.49 -58.30
C LYS A 95 1.40 20.43 -59.10
N ARG A 96 1.46 20.15 -60.40
CA ARG A 96 0.36 20.42 -61.34
C ARG A 96 -0.25 19.19 -61.98
N GLY A 97 0.41 18.04 -61.90
CA GLY A 97 -0.11 16.87 -62.58
C GLY A 97 0.33 15.55 -61.98
N LYS A 98 -0.09 14.49 -62.66
CA LYS A 98 0.27 13.11 -62.41
C LYS A 98 0.90 12.53 -63.66
N LEU A 99 1.87 11.65 -63.46
CA LEU A 99 2.57 10.93 -64.50
C LEU A 99 2.43 9.42 -64.25
N LEU A 100 2.00 8.70 -65.26
CA LEU A 100 2.06 7.25 -65.33
C LEU A 100 3.04 6.86 -66.44
N LEU A 101 3.91 5.90 -66.13
CA LEU A 101 4.86 5.34 -67.08
C LEU A 101 4.67 3.83 -67.09
N ALA A 102 4.47 3.30 -68.29
CA ALA A 102 4.34 1.88 -68.51
C ALA A 102 5.22 1.46 -69.66
N ALA A 103 5.68 0.21 -69.69
CA ALA A 103 6.48 -0.25 -70.81
C ALA A 103 6.26 -1.73 -71.10
N ASP A 104 6.38 -2.08 -72.37
CA ASP A 104 6.42 -3.47 -72.84
C ASP A 104 7.80 -3.80 -73.42
N ALA A 105 7.89 -4.80 -74.30
CA ALA A 105 9.14 -5.19 -74.95
C ALA A 105 9.69 -4.11 -75.91
N ASP A 106 8.81 -3.36 -76.56
CA ASP A 106 9.15 -2.50 -77.69
C ASP A 106 8.94 -1.00 -77.37
N TRP A 107 7.97 -0.69 -76.52
CA TRP A 107 7.47 0.66 -76.28
C TRP A 107 7.54 1.06 -74.80
N LEU A 108 7.88 2.33 -74.59
CA LEU A 108 7.64 3.08 -73.36
C LEU A 108 6.45 3.99 -73.61
N TYR A 109 5.42 3.81 -72.79
CA TYR A 109 4.19 4.57 -72.78
C TYR A 109 4.23 5.60 -71.66
N LEU A 110 3.65 6.76 -71.92
CA LEU A 110 3.56 7.85 -70.96
C LEU A 110 2.17 8.46 -71.00
N TYR A 111 1.59 8.66 -69.82
CA TYR A 111 0.35 9.38 -69.61
C TYR A 111 0.56 10.47 -68.59
N ALA A 112 0.43 11.72 -69.04
CA ALA A 112 0.52 12.91 -68.21
C ALA A 112 -0.86 13.54 -68.07
N ASP A 113 -1.36 13.66 -66.84
CA ASP A 113 -2.60 14.36 -66.51
C ASP A 113 -2.25 15.67 -65.80
N VAL A 114 -2.47 16.80 -66.47
CA VAL A 114 -2.03 18.12 -66.03
C VAL A 114 -3.24 19.00 -65.75
N ARG A 115 -3.30 19.55 -64.54
CA ARG A 115 -4.34 20.51 -64.15
C ARG A 115 -3.96 21.91 -64.59
N SER A 116 -4.83 22.54 -65.38
CA SER A 116 -4.68 23.93 -65.82
C SER A 116 -6.08 24.56 -65.96
N ALA A 117 -6.36 25.59 -65.15
CA ALA A 117 -7.67 26.25 -65.13
C ALA A 117 -7.83 27.29 -66.25
N GLN A 118 -6.74 27.82 -66.80
CA GLN A 118 -6.72 28.80 -67.87
C GLN A 118 -5.62 28.43 -68.86
N ARG A 119 -6.00 27.91 -70.02
CA ARG A 119 -5.06 27.41 -71.03
C ARG A 119 -4.80 28.44 -72.13
N THR A 120 -3.52 28.75 -72.34
CA THR A 120 -3.01 29.41 -73.54
C THR A 120 -2.70 28.32 -74.57
N ARG A 121 -3.38 28.35 -75.72
CA ARG A 121 -3.31 27.30 -76.74
C ARG A 121 -2.39 27.70 -77.89
N ALA A 122 -1.54 26.78 -78.34
CA ALA A 122 -0.74 26.90 -79.55
C ALA A 122 -0.31 25.49 -80.00
N ASP A 123 -0.13 25.29 -81.30
CA ASP A 123 0.49 24.08 -81.83
C ASP A 123 2.00 24.11 -81.65
N ALA A 124 2.65 22.95 -81.57
CA ALA A 124 4.09 22.86 -81.30
C ALA A 124 4.98 23.62 -82.30
N ASP A 125 4.52 23.80 -83.53
CA ASP A 125 5.22 24.51 -84.62
C ASP A 125 4.91 26.02 -84.67
N ASP A 126 3.97 26.51 -83.87
CA ASP A 126 3.63 27.93 -83.83
C ASP A 126 4.78 28.77 -83.26
N PRO A 127 5.06 29.97 -83.79
CA PRO A 127 6.05 30.89 -83.21
C PRO A 127 5.79 31.25 -81.74
N GLY A 128 4.54 31.15 -81.30
CA GLY A 128 4.08 31.41 -79.93
C GLY A 128 4.10 30.19 -79.01
N ALA A 129 4.46 28.99 -79.48
CA ALA A 129 4.32 27.74 -78.73
C ALA A 129 5.04 27.74 -77.37
N LEU A 130 6.26 28.30 -77.32
CA LEU A 130 7.04 28.42 -76.09
C LEU A 130 6.44 29.42 -75.08
N ARG A 131 5.45 30.22 -75.49
CA ARG A 131 4.69 31.15 -74.62
C ARG A 131 3.29 30.62 -74.28
N ALA A 132 2.93 29.43 -74.75
CA ALA A 132 1.66 28.77 -74.52
C ALA A 132 1.83 27.58 -73.55
N ASP A 133 0.73 26.98 -73.09
CA ASP A 133 0.78 25.75 -72.28
C ASP A 133 1.34 24.58 -73.11
N HIS A 134 2.44 23.99 -72.64
CA HIS A 134 3.12 22.91 -73.34
C HIS A 134 3.86 21.96 -72.38
N LEU A 135 4.23 20.79 -72.88
CA LEU A 135 5.20 19.92 -72.21
C LEU A 135 6.52 19.90 -72.97
N VAL A 136 7.61 19.79 -72.19
CA VAL A 136 8.93 19.47 -72.72
C VAL A 136 9.29 18.06 -72.30
N LEU A 137 9.44 17.17 -73.28
CA LEU A 137 9.89 15.80 -73.08
C LEU A 137 11.38 15.72 -73.44
N SER A 138 12.22 15.23 -72.54
CA SER A 138 13.61 14.88 -72.80
C SER A 138 13.76 13.37 -72.76
N LEU A 139 14.29 12.79 -73.84
CA LEU A 139 14.65 11.37 -73.90
C LEU A 139 16.16 11.25 -73.88
N GLY A 140 16.72 10.38 -73.05
CA GLY A 140 18.16 10.20 -72.95
C GLY A 140 18.61 8.74 -73.01
N LYS A 141 19.79 8.56 -73.60
CA LYS A 141 20.45 7.28 -73.87
C LYS A 141 21.95 7.46 -73.81
N GLY A 142 22.65 6.70 -72.98
CA GLY A 142 24.12 6.71 -72.92
C GLY A 142 24.75 8.09 -72.71
N GLY A 143 24.10 8.98 -71.95
CA GLY A 143 24.57 10.35 -71.68
C GLY A 143 24.22 11.39 -72.74
N GLN A 144 23.65 11.00 -73.88
CA GLN A 144 23.07 11.92 -74.85
C GLN A 144 21.58 12.09 -74.58
N SER A 145 21.01 13.25 -74.90
CA SER A 145 19.59 13.51 -74.76
C SER A 145 19.04 14.31 -75.94
N ARG A 146 17.73 14.18 -76.16
CA ARG A 146 17.00 14.92 -77.18
C ARG A 146 15.66 15.40 -76.63
N ARG A 147 15.41 16.70 -76.73
CA ARG A 147 14.18 17.34 -76.25
C ARG A 147 13.15 17.53 -77.36
N PHE A 148 11.89 17.40 -76.99
CA PHE A 148 10.71 17.57 -77.82
C PHE A 148 9.72 18.50 -77.12
N LEU A 149 9.23 19.49 -77.86
CA LEU A 149 8.15 20.36 -77.47
C LEU A 149 6.82 19.73 -77.90
N ILE A 150 5.91 19.57 -76.94
CA ILE A 150 4.57 19.04 -77.14
C ILE A 150 3.56 20.12 -76.77
N ALA A 151 2.89 20.67 -77.77
CA ALA A 151 1.82 21.65 -77.61
C ALA A 151 0.75 21.40 -78.68
N SER A 152 -0.51 21.66 -78.34
CA SER A 152 -1.63 21.50 -79.25
C SER A 152 -2.65 22.62 -79.11
N ALA A 153 -3.14 23.18 -80.22
CA ALA A 153 -4.22 24.14 -80.22
C ALA A 153 -5.61 23.50 -80.01
N ALA A 154 -5.75 22.20 -80.30
CA ALA A 154 -7.00 21.45 -80.19
C ALA A 154 -6.79 19.97 -79.76
N PRO A 155 -7.81 19.28 -79.25
CA PRO A 155 -7.74 17.84 -79.00
C PRO A 155 -7.46 17.01 -80.25
N GLY A 156 -6.66 15.96 -80.11
CA GLY A 156 -6.34 14.99 -81.16
C GLY A 156 -4.85 14.67 -81.27
N PRO A 157 -4.44 14.07 -82.41
CA PRO A 157 -3.05 13.71 -82.66
C PRO A 157 -2.15 14.95 -82.75
N VAL A 158 -1.02 14.92 -82.03
CA VAL A 158 -0.05 16.02 -82.00
C VAL A 158 1.24 15.58 -82.66
N THR A 159 1.87 16.49 -83.42
CA THR A 159 3.23 16.31 -83.94
C THR A 159 4.20 17.08 -83.04
N PRO A 160 5.02 16.42 -82.21
CA PRO A 160 5.99 17.12 -81.38
C PRO A 160 7.10 17.77 -82.20
N ARG A 161 7.46 19.00 -81.82
CA ARG A 161 8.58 19.73 -82.45
C ARG A 161 9.89 19.38 -81.73
N PRO A 162 10.90 18.80 -82.41
CA PRO A 162 12.20 18.57 -81.80
C PRO A 162 12.88 19.92 -81.50
N LEU A 163 13.40 20.08 -80.28
CA LEU A 163 14.18 21.26 -79.87
C LEU A 163 15.68 21.06 -80.13
N ASP A 164 16.14 19.81 -80.10
CA ASP A 164 17.54 19.46 -80.30
C ASP A 164 17.76 18.70 -81.62
N PRO A 165 18.99 18.75 -82.20
CA PRO A 165 19.36 17.97 -83.38
C PRO A 165 19.12 16.45 -83.21
N PRO A 166 19.02 15.69 -84.32
CA PRO A 166 18.94 14.23 -84.26
C PRO A 166 20.14 13.61 -83.53
N VAL A 167 19.85 12.60 -82.71
CA VAL A 167 20.82 11.83 -81.94
C VAL A 167 20.65 10.36 -82.26
N ASP A 168 21.74 9.66 -82.55
CA ASP A 168 21.71 8.24 -82.89
C ASP A 168 21.12 7.41 -81.74
N GLY A 169 20.18 6.53 -82.07
CA GLY A 169 19.51 5.66 -81.10
C GLY A 169 18.39 6.30 -80.29
N LEU A 170 18.09 7.60 -80.49
CA LEU A 170 16.87 8.26 -79.99
C LEU A 170 15.86 8.46 -81.12
N PRO A 171 14.53 8.38 -80.84
CA PRO A 171 13.52 8.43 -81.89
C PRO A 171 13.52 9.77 -82.65
N ALA A 172 13.26 9.70 -83.96
CA ALA A 172 13.10 10.90 -84.80
C ALA A 172 11.69 11.51 -84.71
N ARG A 173 10.69 10.68 -84.44
CA ARG A 173 9.28 11.06 -84.30
C ARG A 173 8.68 10.29 -83.13
N ILE A 174 7.71 10.92 -82.47
CA ILE A 174 7.01 10.37 -81.31
C ILE A 174 5.52 10.43 -81.62
N THR A 175 4.79 9.37 -81.29
CA THR A 175 3.32 9.37 -81.41
C THR A 175 2.74 9.98 -80.15
N VAL A 176 1.96 11.05 -80.31
CA VAL A 176 1.35 11.79 -79.20
C VAL A 176 -0.13 12.04 -79.50
N GLN A 177 -0.97 11.85 -78.49
CA GLN A 177 -2.37 12.27 -78.45
C GLN A 177 -2.55 13.28 -77.33
N TRP A 178 -3.30 14.32 -77.63
CA TRP A 178 -3.66 15.36 -76.67
C TRP A 178 -5.17 15.37 -76.49
N GLN A 179 -5.62 15.30 -75.25
CA GLN A 179 -7.01 15.51 -74.90
C GLN A 179 -7.10 16.65 -73.89
N GLU A 180 -8.19 17.41 -73.93
CA GLU A 180 -8.44 18.46 -72.94
C GLU A 180 -9.85 18.33 -72.38
N ASP A 181 -9.98 18.68 -71.10
CA ASP A 181 -11.27 18.78 -70.42
C ASP A 181 -11.34 20.10 -69.64
N GLY A 182 -12.47 20.38 -68.98
CA GLY A 182 -12.64 21.63 -68.22
C GLY A 182 -11.71 21.79 -67.00
N SER A 183 -10.92 20.77 -66.66
CA SER A 183 -10.00 20.76 -65.52
C SER A 183 -8.51 20.83 -65.90
N GLY A 184 -8.19 20.65 -67.18
CA GLY A 184 -6.83 20.68 -67.69
C GLY A 184 -6.67 19.91 -68.98
N TYR A 185 -5.54 19.22 -69.14
CA TYR A 185 -5.24 18.44 -70.33
C TYR A 185 -4.49 17.16 -69.99
N ARG A 186 -4.64 16.18 -70.88
CA ARG A 186 -4.04 14.86 -70.80
C ARG A 186 -3.22 14.61 -72.05
N VAL A 187 -2.03 14.08 -71.86
CA VAL A 187 -1.12 13.75 -72.96
C VAL A 187 -0.72 12.30 -72.85
N GLU A 188 -1.04 11.56 -73.90
CA GLU A 188 -0.62 10.19 -74.10
C GLU A 188 0.43 10.12 -75.18
N LEU A 189 1.50 9.39 -74.92
CA LEU A 189 2.52 9.15 -75.92
C LEU A 189 3.16 7.79 -75.80
N ARG A 190 3.76 7.34 -76.90
CA ARG A 190 4.65 6.18 -76.92
C ARG A 190 5.96 6.49 -77.63
N VAL A 191 7.04 5.96 -77.10
CA VAL A 191 8.38 6.04 -77.66
C VAL A 191 9.03 4.66 -77.68
N PRO A 192 9.93 4.35 -78.63
CA PRO A 192 10.67 3.10 -78.60
C PRO A 192 11.46 2.95 -77.29
N ARG A 193 11.32 1.82 -76.59
CA ARG A 193 11.96 1.57 -75.30
C ARG A 193 13.48 1.37 -75.40
N SER A 194 13.95 0.85 -76.54
CA SER A 194 15.30 0.30 -76.69
C SER A 194 16.43 1.29 -76.35
N GLY A 195 17.07 1.06 -75.20
CA GLY A 195 18.21 1.82 -74.70
C GLY A 195 17.87 3.20 -74.16
N LEU A 196 16.62 3.46 -73.77
CA LEU A 196 16.29 4.66 -72.99
C LEU A 196 16.69 4.46 -71.52
N ASP A 197 17.56 5.34 -71.02
CA ASP A 197 18.09 5.26 -69.65
C ASP A 197 17.51 6.39 -68.77
N THR A 198 17.21 7.55 -69.38
CA THR A 198 16.67 8.71 -68.66
C THR A 198 15.49 9.33 -69.40
N LEU A 199 14.53 9.85 -68.63
CA LEU A 199 13.39 10.61 -69.13
C LEU A 199 13.24 11.89 -68.31
N GLY A 200 13.09 13.01 -69.00
CA GLY A 200 12.68 14.28 -68.42
C GLY A 200 11.29 14.64 -68.94
N LEU A 201 10.41 15.09 -68.04
CA LEU A 201 9.12 15.66 -68.44
C LEU A 201 8.88 16.89 -67.58
N ALA A 202 8.62 18.01 -68.23
CA ALA A 202 8.29 19.27 -67.57
C ALA A 202 7.03 19.86 -68.19
N VAL A 203 6.24 20.52 -67.35
CA VAL A 203 5.01 21.23 -67.72
C VAL A 203 5.28 22.72 -67.64
N PHE A 204 5.09 23.43 -68.75
CA PHE A 204 5.15 24.89 -68.76
C PHE A 204 3.74 25.49 -68.78
N ASP A 205 3.51 26.46 -67.90
CA ASP A 205 2.30 27.27 -67.83
C ASP A 205 2.71 28.75 -67.84
N PRO A 206 2.30 29.52 -68.86
CA PRO A 206 2.67 30.92 -68.98
C PRO A 206 2.17 31.79 -67.82
N ALA A 207 1.08 31.42 -67.15
CA ALA A 207 0.55 32.17 -66.00
C ALA A 207 1.50 32.17 -64.80
N THR A 208 2.43 31.21 -64.75
CA THR A 208 3.33 31.03 -63.60
C THR A 208 4.78 31.41 -63.87
N GLY A 209 5.12 31.65 -65.14
CA GLY A 209 6.49 31.94 -65.57
C GLY A 209 7.45 30.77 -65.40
N GLY A 210 8.74 31.02 -65.65
CA GLY A 210 9.81 30.01 -65.64
C GLY A 210 10.54 29.95 -66.98
N ASP A 211 11.54 29.07 -67.05
CA ASP A 211 12.20 28.75 -68.33
C ASP A 211 11.30 27.78 -69.13
N PRO A 212 10.84 28.17 -70.33
CA PRO A 212 9.95 27.34 -71.14
C PRO A 212 10.58 26.06 -71.66
N GLU A 213 11.91 25.95 -71.64
CA GLU A 213 12.61 24.76 -72.11
C GLU A 213 13.22 23.92 -70.98
N ALA A 214 13.09 24.36 -69.73
CA ALA A 214 13.68 23.68 -68.59
C ALA A 214 13.02 22.32 -68.34
N VAL A 215 13.82 21.27 -68.41
CA VAL A 215 13.40 19.91 -68.11
C VAL A 215 14.49 19.17 -67.36
N GLN A 216 14.14 18.59 -66.21
CA GLN A 216 15.07 17.77 -65.44
C GLN A 216 14.92 16.31 -65.85
N SER A 217 15.98 15.73 -66.42
CA SER A 217 16.02 14.31 -66.74
C SER A 217 16.22 13.47 -65.48
N ARG A 218 15.46 12.38 -65.36
CA ARG A 218 15.55 11.41 -64.27
C ARG A 218 15.78 10.00 -64.84
N PRO A 219 16.55 9.16 -64.15
CA PRO A 219 16.74 7.77 -64.56
C PRO A 219 15.43 6.98 -64.53
N LEU A 220 15.25 6.09 -65.50
CA LEU A 220 14.13 5.15 -65.54
C LEU A 220 14.46 3.91 -64.73
N VAL A 221 13.58 3.51 -63.82
CA VAL A 221 13.72 2.29 -63.00
C VAL A 221 12.45 1.46 -63.07
N ASN A 222 12.55 0.16 -62.92
CA ASN A 222 11.42 -0.75 -62.86
C ASN A 222 11.69 -1.89 -61.86
N TYR A 223 10.68 -2.72 -61.62
CA TYR A 223 10.87 -3.93 -60.82
C TYR A 223 11.87 -4.89 -61.51
N SER A 224 12.98 -5.18 -60.83
CA SER A 224 14.07 -5.99 -61.35
C SER A 224 14.02 -7.42 -60.80
N LYS A 225 13.66 -8.37 -61.67
CA LYS A 225 13.71 -9.81 -61.34
C LYS A 225 15.13 -10.29 -61.04
N ALA A 226 16.13 -9.68 -61.66
CA ALA A 226 17.55 -9.97 -61.40
C ALA A 226 17.95 -9.56 -59.98
N LEU A 227 17.59 -8.34 -59.58
CA LEU A 227 17.83 -7.85 -58.22
C LEU A 227 17.07 -8.68 -57.18
N SER A 228 15.82 -9.08 -57.45
CA SER A 228 15.07 -10.00 -56.58
C SER A 228 15.76 -11.36 -56.41
N LYS A 229 16.40 -11.88 -57.47
CA LYS A 229 17.15 -13.14 -57.41
C LYS A 229 18.41 -13.01 -56.55
N GLU A 230 19.17 -11.93 -56.71
CA GLU A 230 20.35 -11.64 -55.87
C GLU A 230 19.95 -11.42 -54.40
N LEU A 231 18.89 -10.67 -54.17
CA LEU A 231 18.32 -10.47 -52.83
C LEU A 231 17.93 -11.82 -52.21
N GLY A 232 17.36 -12.73 -53.00
CA GLY A 232 16.99 -14.08 -52.56
C GLY A 232 18.16 -14.96 -52.16
N LEU A 233 19.37 -14.73 -52.69
CA LEU A 233 20.58 -15.46 -52.27
C LEU A 233 21.10 -15.00 -50.90
N LEU A 234 20.75 -13.77 -50.50
CA LEU A 234 21.18 -13.16 -49.24
C LEU A 234 20.10 -13.23 -48.15
N ALA A 235 18.84 -13.43 -48.54
CA ALA A 235 17.71 -13.41 -47.63
C ALA A 235 17.76 -14.54 -46.60
N LEU A 236 17.37 -14.21 -45.37
CA LEU A 236 17.25 -15.15 -44.26
C LEU A 236 15.88 -15.85 -44.31
N ASP A 237 15.83 -17.10 -43.84
CA ASP A 237 14.57 -17.84 -43.72
C ASP A 237 13.58 -17.10 -42.80
N GLY A 238 12.32 -16.98 -43.24
CA GLY A 238 11.26 -16.32 -42.49
C GLY A 238 11.35 -14.78 -42.44
N VAL A 239 12.27 -14.18 -43.20
CA VAL A 239 12.39 -12.72 -43.38
C VAL A 239 11.96 -12.37 -44.81
N GLN A 240 11.10 -11.36 -44.93
CA GLN A 240 10.80 -10.73 -46.21
C GLN A 240 11.76 -9.56 -46.42
N ALA A 241 12.43 -9.52 -47.57
CA ALA A 241 13.35 -8.44 -47.91
C ALA A 241 12.84 -7.69 -49.14
N ARG A 242 12.87 -6.36 -49.08
CA ARG A 242 12.46 -5.47 -50.18
C ARG A 242 13.55 -4.42 -50.42
N VAL A 243 13.88 -4.18 -51.68
CA VAL A 243 14.73 -3.05 -52.08
C VAL A 243 13.83 -1.99 -52.68
N LEU A 244 13.94 -0.78 -52.16
CA LEU A 244 13.15 0.38 -52.55
C LEU A 244 14.04 1.47 -53.15
N ALA A 245 13.51 2.21 -54.13
CA ALA A 245 14.09 3.48 -54.55
C ALA A 245 14.02 4.50 -53.40
N PRO A 246 14.83 5.59 -53.41
CA PRO A 246 14.80 6.60 -52.34
C PRO A 246 13.42 7.25 -52.11
N GLN A 247 12.53 7.23 -53.11
CA GLN A 247 11.15 7.75 -53.03
C GLN A 247 10.12 6.70 -52.57
N GLY A 248 10.55 5.48 -52.25
CA GLY A 248 9.72 4.38 -51.74
C GLY A 248 9.23 3.39 -52.79
N TRP A 249 9.64 3.50 -54.06
CA TRP A 249 9.21 2.57 -55.11
C TRP A 249 9.80 1.18 -54.96
N LEU A 250 9.00 0.12 -55.10
CA LEU A 250 9.46 -1.26 -54.99
C LEU A 250 10.30 -1.68 -56.21
N LEU A 251 11.61 -1.92 -56.01
CA LEU A 251 12.52 -2.35 -57.07
C LEU A 251 12.78 -3.85 -57.07
N ALA A 252 12.79 -4.47 -55.90
CA ALA A 252 12.95 -5.91 -55.76
C ALA A 252 12.32 -6.42 -54.47
N GLN A 253 11.93 -7.69 -54.46
CA GLN A 253 11.34 -8.35 -53.31
C GLN A 253 11.68 -9.83 -53.30
N THR A 254 11.95 -10.37 -52.12
CA THR A 254 12.09 -11.81 -51.88
C THR A 254 11.55 -12.19 -50.50
N GLY A 255 11.32 -13.48 -50.30
CA GLY A 255 10.73 -14.01 -49.08
C GLY A 255 9.23 -13.73 -48.97
N ARG A 256 8.62 -14.35 -47.96
CA ARG A 256 7.23 -14.13 -47.55
C ARG A 256 7.20 -14.10 -46.04
N LEU A 257 6.35 -13.24 -45.47
CA LEU A 257 6.05 -13.27 -44.06
C LEU A 257 5.23 -14.53 -43.76
N THR A 258 5.89 -15.59 -43.35
CA THR A 258 5.21 -16.76 -42.78
C THR A 258 4.84 -16.45 -41.35
N THR A 259 3.63 -15.96 -41.11
CA THR A 259 3.01 -15.98 -39.78
C THR A 259 2.52 -17.40 -39.51
N PRO A 260 3.17 -18.19 -38.63
CA PRO A 260 2.60 -19.48 -38.25
C PRO A 260 1.23 -19.22 -37.62
N ALA A 261 0.18 -19.80 -38.19
CA ALA A 261 -1.17 -19.72 -37.64
C ALA A 261 -1.15 -20.20 -36.19
N MET A 262 -1.74 -19.40 -35.29
CA MET A 262 -1.78 -19.71 -33.87
C MET A 262 -2.61 -20.98 -33.66
N ALA A 263 -1.99 -22.04 -33.11
CA ALA A 263 -2.75 -23.23 -32.72
C ALA A 263 -3.81 -22.82 -31.67
N PRO A 264 -5.03 -23.38 -31.70
CA PRO A 264 -6.07 -23.03 -30.72
C PRO A 264 -5.64 -23.23 -29.26
N SER A 265 -4.69 -24.15 -29.01
CA SER A 265 -4.12 -24.44 -27.69
C SER A 265 -3.15 -23.38 -27.16
N ASP A 266 -2.62 -22.52 -28.02
CA ASP A 266 -1.67 -21.45 -27.67
C ASP A 266 -2.36 -20.09 -27.49
N GLN A 267 -3.69 -20.03 -27.63
CA GLN A 267 -4.43 -18.80 -27.38
C GLN A 267 -4.46 -18.51 -25.87
N PRO A 268 -4.06 -17.30 -25.44
CA PRO A 268 -4.21 -16.91 -24.05
C PRO A 268 -5.70 -16.95 -23.67
N GLY A 269 -6.00 -17.49 -22.48
CA GLY A 269 -7.34 -17.39 -21.92
C GLY A 269 -7.80 -15.93 -21.82
N TRP A 270 -9.11 -15.69 -21.87
CA TRP A 270 -9.70 -14.34 -21.93
C TRP A 270 -9.15 -13.36 -20.89
N PHE A 271 -8.83 -13.84 -19.68
CA PHE A 271 -8.26 -13.04 -18.60
C PHE A 271 -6.82 -12.58 -18.90
N ALA A 272 -5.98 -13.48 -19.41
CA ALA A 272 -4.60 -13.13 -19.79
C ALA A 272 -4.59 -12.14 -20.97
N ALA A 273 -5.52 -12.29 -21.91
CA ALA A 273 -5.69 -11.34 -23.01
C ALA A 273 -6.15 -9.95 -22.52
N LEU A 274 -7.03 -9.89 -21.51
CA LEU A 274 -7.52 -8.64 -20.92
C LEU A 274 -6.42 -7.90 -20.13
N VAL A 275 -5.63 -8.63 -19.34
CA VAL A 275 -4.48 -8.09 -18.60
C VAL A 275 -3.42 -7.56 -19.56
N TYR A 276 -3.13 -8.29 -20.63
CA TYR A 276 -2.21 -7.84 -21.69
C TYR A 276 -2.70 -6.55 -22.36
N ARG A 277 -3.97 -6.52 -22.78
CA ARG A 277 -4.54 -5.36 -23.47
C ARG A 277 -4.57 -4.10 -22.60
N SER A 278 -4.83 -4.26 -21.31
CA SER A 278 -4.92 -3.13 -20.37
C SER A 278 -3.54 -2.59 -19.93
N LEU A 279 -2.49 -3.42 -19.96
CA LEU A 279 -1.20 -3.08 -19.34
C LEU A 279 -0.01 -2.97 -20.31
N LEU A 280 -0.10 -3.57 -21.50
CA LEU A 280 1.03 -3.73 -22.45
C LEU A 280 0.71 -3.32 -23.89
N ALA A 281 -0.57 -3.23 -24.27
CA ALA A 281 -0.97 -2.92 -25.64
C ALA A 281 -0.85 -1.43 -26.01
N ASP A 282 -0.55 -0.56 -25.04
CA ASP A 282 -0.53 0.91 -25.18
C ASP A 282 0.56 1.46 -26.13
N GLN A 283 1.31 0.59 -26.82
CA GLN A 283 2.38 0.98 -27.76
C GLN A 283 2.28 0.35 -29.16
N VAL A 284 1.25 -0.45 -29.43
CA VAL A 284 1.10 -1.15 -30.73
C VAL A 284 -0.11 -0.63 -31.54
N ASP A 285 -0.92 0.27 -30.95
CA ASP A 285 -2.24 0.64 -31.49
C ASP A 285 -2.24 1.79 -32.54
N ASP A 286 -1.09 2.38 -32.88
CA ASP A 286 -1.04 3.53 -33.82
C ASP A 286 -0.51 3.23 -35.23
N ALA A 287 -0.19 1.98 -35.57
CA ALA A 287 0.31 1.65 -36.90
C ALA A 287 -0.82 1.25 -37.86
N GLU A 288 -1.03 2.04 -38.92
CA GLU A 288 -1.91 1.74 -40.05
C GLU A 288 -1.79 0.26 -40.49
N LEU A 289 -2.93 -0.36 -40.82
CA LEU A 289 -2.98 -1.71 -41.38
C LEU A 289 -2.00 -1.81 -42.56
N TRP A 290 -0.97 -2.63 -42.38
CA TRP A 290 0.04 -2.85 -43.40
C TRP A 290 -0.54 -3.75 -44.50
N THR A 291 -0.57 -3.23 -45.73
CA THR A 291 -0.99 -3.99 -46.91
C THR A 291 0.26 -4.47 -47.64
N GLN A 292 0.41 -5.79 -47.81
CA GLN A 292 1.60 -6.42 -48.41
C GLN A 292 1.96 -5.91 -49.82
N ASP A 293 0.97 -5.44 -50.59
CA ASP A 293 1.05 -5.28 -52.04
C ASP A 293 0.84 -3.83 -52.50
N VAL A 294 1.52 -2.86 -51.88
CA VAL A 294 1.55 -1.48 -52.37
C VAL A 294 2.83 -1.24 -53.19
N PRO A 295 2.74 -0.69 -54.41
CA PRO A 295 3.92 -0.46 -55.27
C PRO A 295 4.87 0.63 -54.75
N ARG A 296 4.37 1.52 -53.89
CA ARG A 296 5.15 2.58 -53.23
C ARG A 296 4.90 2.56 -51.73
N LEU A 297 5.98 2.45 -50.96
CA LEU A 297 5.98 2.48 -49.51
C LEU A 297 6.47 3.86 -49.03
N ASP A 298 5.54 4.72 -48.61
CA ASP A 298 5.84 6.03 -48.00
C ASP A 298 5.62 5.98 -46.49
N VAL A 299 6.44 5.16 -45.83
CA VAL A 299 6.42 4.95 -44.38
C VAL A 299 7.61 5.67 -43.71
N THR A 300 7.46 6.00 -42.44
CA THR A 300 8.45 6.82 -41.69
C THR A 300 9.84 6.19 -41.70
N GLU A 301 9.95 4.88 -41.49
CA GLU A 301 11.25 4.19 -41.48
C GLU A 301 11.94 4.19 -42.84
N VAL A 302 11.19 4.13 -43.95
CA VAL A 302 11.75 4.23 -45.30
C VAL A 302 12.24 5.65 -45.59
N ARG A 303 11.52 6.67 -45.12
CA ARG A 303 11.91 8.08 -45.25
C ARG A 303 13.15 8.42 -44.43
N GLU A 304 13.27 7.87 -43.22
CA GLU A 304 14.49 8.02 -42.42
C GLU A 304 15.68 7.32 -43.08
N ALA A 305 15.48 6.09 -43.57
CA ALA A 305 16.51 5.36 -44.28
C ALA A 305 16.94 6.04 -45.58
N SER A 306 16.02 6.63 -46.34
CA SER A 306 16.38 7.37 -47.56
C SER A 306 17.17 8.65 -47.27
N SER A 307 17.09 9.18 -46.04
CA SER A 307 17.95 10.28 -45.54
C SER A 307 19.31 9.82 -45.00
N GLY A 308 19.61 8.52 -45.03
CA GLY A 308 20.87 7.94 -44.54
C GLY A 308 20.82 7.41 -43.09
N LYS A 309 19.65 7.42 -42.43
CA LYS A 309 19.52 6.93 -41.03
C LYS A 309 18.75 5.62 -40.98
N SER A 310 19.35 4.57 -40.41
CA SER A 310 18.62 3.31 -40.19
C SER A 310 17.50 3.50 -39.18
N ALA A 311 16.33 2.91 -39.44
CA ALA A 311 15.15 3.02 -38.60
C ALA A 311 14.48 1.65 -38.42
N THR A 312 13.83 1.45 -37.28
CA THR A 312 13.10 0.23 -36.95
C THR A 312 11.72 0.54 -36.41
N LEU A 313 10.73 -0.26 -36.80
CA LEU A 313 9.36 -0.09 -36.34
C LEU A 313 8.69 -1.44 -36.09
N TRP A 314 7.94 -1.52 -35.00
CA TRP A 314 7.07 -2.66 -34.69
C TRP A 314 5.64 -2.33 -35.17
N ARG A 315 5.02 -3.25 -35.92
CA ARG A 315 3.65 -3.10 -36.45
C ARG A 315 2.80 -4.33 -36.17
N GLN A 316 1.47 -4.17 -36.14
CA GLN A 316 0.58 -5.32 -36.19
C GLN A 316 0.65 -5.95 -37.59
N GLY A 317 0.80 -7.28 -37.64
CA GLY A 317 0.71 -8.02 -38.89
C GLY A 317 -0.74 -8.27 -39.31
N GLU A 318 -0.96 -8.70 -40.54
CA GLU A 318 -2.29 -8.99 -41.10
C GLU A 318 -3.04 -10.08 -40.30
N ALA A 319 -2.32 -11.02 -39.68
CA ALA A 319 -2.91 -12.02 -38.79
C ALA A 319 -3.13 -11.45 -37.39
N ARG A 320 -4.33 -11.68 -36.83
CA ARG A 320 -4.73 -11.20 -35.50
C ARG A 320 -3.75 -11.69 -34.43
N GLY A 321 -3.05 -10.76 -33.76
CA GLY A 321 -2.06 -11.06 -32.72
C GLY A 321 -0.64 -11.34 -33.24
N SER A 322 -0.39 -11.20 -34.54
CA SER A 322 0.97 -11.20 -35.10
C SER A 322 1.58 -9.80 -35.04
N VAL A 323 2.89 -9.72 -34.80
CA VAL A 323 3.63 -8.46 -34.82
C VAL A 323 4.79 -8.61 -35.81
N VAL A 324 4.93 -7.65 -36.70
CA VAL A 324 6.01 -7.59 -37.68
C VAL A 324 7.00 -6.53 -37.23
N LEU A 325 8.26 -6.92 -37.13
CA LEU A 325 9.37 -5.99 -36.95
C LEU A 325 9.91 -5.64 -38.33
N ALA A 326 9.91 -4.35 -38.65
CA ALA A 326 10.48 -3.80 -39.87
C ALA A 326 11.78 -3.05 -39.54
N ALA A 327 12.84 -3.30 -40.31
CA ALA A 327 14.10 -2.57 -40.25
C ALA A 327 14.45 -2.02 -41.63
N ALA A 328 14.53 -0.69 -41.74
CA ALA A 328 14.90 0.02 -42.95
C ALA A 328 16.33 0.55 -42.83
N VAL A 329 17.18 0.25 -43.81
CA VAL A 329 18.59 0.66 -43.84
C VAL A 329 18.94 1.26 -45.21
N PRO A 330 19.69 2.37 -45.27
CA PRO A 330 20.18 2.92 -46.54
C PRO A 330 21.11 1.95 -47.25
N ILE A 331 20.96 1.86 -48.56
CA ILE A 331 21.94 1.27 -49.47
C ILE A 331 22.79 2.42 -49.99
N GLU A 332 24.07 2.45 -49.61
CA GLU A 332 25.01 3.52 -49.96
C GLU A 332 26.06 3.03 -50.96
N ARG A 333 26.19 3.72 -52.09
CA ARG A 333 27.24 3.52 -53.09
C ARG A 333 27.98 4.85 -53.24
N ASP A 334 29.31 4.83 -53.09
CA ASP A 334 30.17 6.03 -53.16
C ASP A 334 29.75 7.19 -52.23
N GLY A 335 29.25 6.87 -51.03
CA GLY A 335 28.81 7.86 -50.04
C GLY A 335 27.45 8.51 -50.34
N GLN A 336 26.73 8.04 -51.37
CA GLN A 336 25.38 8.49 -51.69
C GLN A 336 24.36 7.37 -51.47
N VAL A 337 23.17 7.72 -50.96
CA VAL A 337 22.06 6.78 -50.80
C VAL A 337 21.44 6.50 -52.17
N VAL A 338 21.61 5.28 -52.66
CA VAL A 338 21.04 4.81 -53.93
C VAL A 338 19.69 4.13 -53.74
N GLY A 339 19.40 3.61 -52.55
CA GLY A 339 18.11 2.97 -52.25
C GLY A 339 17.95 2.65 -50.77
N VAL A 340 16.87 1.98 -50.43
CA VAL A 340 16.56 1.54 -49.07
C VAL A 340 16.32 0.03 -49.08
N LEU A 341 16.99 -0.69 -48.19
CA LEU A 341 16.69 -2.09 -47.90
C LEU A 341 15.74 -2.15 -46.71
N LEU A 342 14.57 -2.74 -46.91
CA LEU A 342 13.57 -3.00 -45.88
C LEU A 342 13.55 -4.50 -45.60
N LEU A 343 13.90 -4.88 -44.37
CA LEU A 343 13.71 -6.25 -43.87
C LEU A 343 12.51 -6.30 -42.94
N GLU A 344 11.66 -7.29 -43.13
CA GLU A 344 10.44 -7.49 -42.39
C GLU A 344 10.45 -8.92 -41.84
N GLN A 345 10.35 -9.04 -40.52
CA GLN A 345 10.33 -10.34 -39.86
C GLN A 345 9.06 -10.47 -39.04
N ALA A 346 8.27 -11.51 -39.33
CA ALA A 346 7.17 -11.90 -38.47
C ALA A 346 7.77 -12.47 -37.18
N SER A 347 7.66 -11.72 -36.09
CA SER A 347 7.91 -12.30 -34.78
C SER A 347 6.60 -12.92 -34.33
N ARG A 348 6.66 -14.14 -33.79
CA ARG A 348 5.67 -14.50 -32.77
C ARG A 348 5.79 -13.37 -31.76
N ALA A 349 4.69 -12.71 -31.44
CA ALA A 349 4.74 -11.74 -30.39
C ALA A 349 5.50 -12.40 -29.22
N VAL A 350 6.17 -11.60 -28.41
CA VAL A 350 6.90 -12.12 -27.26
C VAL A 350 5.97 -12.72 -26.15
N PRO A 351 4.60 -12.80 -26.22
CA PRO A 351 3.86 -13.18 -25.04
C PRO A 351 3.93 -14.68 -24.71
N LEU A 352 4.60 -15.56 -25.46
CA LEU A 352 4.60 -16.99 -25.10
C LEU A 352 5.49 -17.32 -23.88
N LEU A 353 6.66 -16.67 -23.74
CA LEU A 353 7.52 -16.87 -22.56
C LEU A 353 6.99 -16.10 -21.35
N ALA A 354 6.44 -14.90 -21.59
CA ALA A 354 5.81 -14.10 -20.55
C ALA A 354 4.52 -14.76 -20.03
N ASN A 355 3.64 -15.32 -20.86
CA ASN A 355 2.30 -15.73 -20.41
C ASN A 355 2.33 -16.81 -19.31
N ARG A 356 3.19 -17.84 -19.38
CA ARG A 356 3.28 -18.84 -18.30
C ARG A 356 4.00 -18.34 -17.05
N ALA A 357 5.12 -17.62 -17.21
CA ALA A 357 5.87 -17.10 -16.07
C ALA A 357 5.10 -15.98 -15.35
N LEU A 358 4.42 -15.12 -16.10
CA LEU A 358 3.61 -13.99 -15.62
C LEU A 358 2.29 -14.49 -15.03
N LEU A 359 1.59 -15.46 -15.65
CA LEU A 359 0.45 -16.13 -15.00
C LEU A 359 0.88 -16.86 -13.74
N GLY A 360 2.01 -17.58 -13.76
CA GLY A 360 2.55 -18.24 -12.57
C GLY A 360 2.88 -17.25 -11.47
N LEU A 361 3.52 -16.13 -11.78
CA LEU A 361 3.84 -15.07 -10.83
C LEU A 361 2.60 -14.35 -10.30
N LEU A 362 1.60 -14.09 -11.15
CA LEU A 362 0.32 -13.49 -10.74
C LEU A 362 -0.48 -14.45 -9.86
N LEU A 363 -0.60 -15.72 -10.25
CA LEU A 363 -1.33 -16.74 -9.47
C LEU A 363 -0.64 -17.00 -8.12
N THR A 364 0.69 -17.06 -8.09
CA THR A 364 1.44 -17.19 -6.83
C THR A 364 1.31 -15.93 -5.98
N SER A 365 1.39 -14.73 -6.56
CA SER A 365 1.16 -13.47 -5.85
C SER A 365 -0.26 -13.37 -5.28
N PHE A 366 -1.26 -13.77 -6.07
CA PHE A 366 -2.66 -13.81 -5.65
C PHE A 366 -2.88 -14.87 -4.57
N GLY A 367 -2.24 -16.04 -4.70
CA GLY A 367 -2.24 -17.07 -3.67
C GLY A 367 -1.63 -16.60 -2.36
N VAL A 368 -0.49 -15.92 -2.41
CA VAL A 368 0.16 -15.29 -1.24
C VAL A 368 -0.75 -14.24 -0.61
N LEU A 369 -1.41 -13.40 -1.42
CA LEU A 369 -2.36 -12.41 -0.93
C LEU A 369 -3.58 -13.04 -0.26
N LEU A 370 -4.13 -14.11 -0.83
CA LEU A 370 -5.24 -14.88 -0.26
C LEU A 370 -4.85 -15.51 1.08
N VAL A 371 -3.69 -16.15 1.16
CA VAL A 371 -3.18 -16.75 2.39
C VAL A 371 -2.95 -15.69 3.46
N ALA A 372 -2.31 -14.56 3.11
CA ALA A 372 -2.12 -13.45 4.02
C ALA A 372 -3.47 -12.89 4.51
N GLY A 373 -4.41 -12.64 3.60
CA GLY A 373 -5.76 -12.18 3.93
C GLY A 373 -6.51 -13.13 4.86
N ALA A 374 -6.41 -14.45 4.62
CA ALA A 374 -7.02 -15.46 5.48
C ALA A 374 -6.39 -15.48 6.88
N ILE A 375 -5.07 -15.41 6.99
CA ILE A 375 -4.35 -15.33 8.27
C ILE A 375 -4.78 -14.08 9.05
N LEU A 376 -4.87 -12.92 8.37
CA LEU A 376 -5.31 -11.66 8.96
C LEU A 376 -6.75 -11.71 9.45
N LEU A 377 -7.65 -12.29 8.66
CA LEU A 377 -9.06 -12.44 9.02
C LEU A 377 -9.20 -13.35 10.25
N ILE A 378 -8.56 -14.53 10.24
CA ILE A 378 -8.56 -15.46 11.39
C ILE A 378 -8.04 -14.77 12.64
N PHE A 379 -6.94 -14.03 12.51
CA PHE A 379 -6.33 -13.29 13.62
C PHE A 379 -7.27 -12.21 14.16
N ALA A 380 -7.86 -11.38 13.28
CA ALA A 380 -8.80 -10.33 13.66
C ALA A 380 -10.07 -10.89 14.34
N THR A 381 -10.64 -11.96 13.78
CA THR A 381 -11.81 -12.64 14.38
C THR A 381 -11.47 -13.21 15.75
N ARG A 382 -10.31 -13.86 15.90
CA ARG A 382 -9.87 -14.40 17.19
C ARG A 382 -9.68 -13.29 18.24
N LEU A 383 -9.08 -12.16 17.83
CA LEU A 383 -8.88 -11.01 18.72
C LEU A 383 -10.22 -10.38 19.14
N SER A 384 -11.13 -10.13 18.21
CA SER A 384 -12.46 -9.57 18.51
C SER A 384 -13.28 -10.46 19.44
N LEU A 385 -13.23 -11.79 19.26
CA LEU A 385 -13.91 -12.72 20.16
C LEU A 385 -13.33 -12.68 21.58
N ARG A 386 -12.01 -12.59 21.72
CA ARG A 386 -11.33 -12.47 23.02
C ARG A 386 -11.71 -11.14 23.70
N LEU A 387 -11.67 -10.03 22.96
CA LEU A 387 -12.02 -8.72 23.48
C LEU A 387 -13.50 -8.61 23.88
N GLY A 388 -14.39 -9.18 23.07
CA GLY A 388 -15.82 -9.28 23.37
C GLY A 388 -16.09 -10.02 24.68
N ARG A 389 -15.46 -11.18 24.89
CA ARG A 389 -15.59 -11.92 26.16
C ARG A 389 -15.14 -11.11 27.38
N LEU A 390 -14.06 -10.34 27.24
CA LEU A 390 -13.55 -9.49 28.32
C LEU A 390 -14.51 -8.34 28.63
N ARG A 391 -15.01 -7.65 27.59
CA ARG A 391 -16.01 -6.59 27.71
C ARG A 391 -17.29 -7.11 28.36
N ASP A 392 -17.82 -8.22 27.87
CA ASP A 392 -19.08 -8.79 28.36
C ASP A 392 -18.94 -9.31 29.81
N ALA A 393 -17.74 -9.70 30.25
CA ALA A 393 -17.48 -10.03 31.64
C ALA A 393 -17.37 -8.79 32.53
N ALA A 394 -16.72 -7.72 32.05
CA ALA A 394 -16.65 -6.45 32.76
C ALA A 394 -18.04 -5.79 32.92
N GLU A 395 -18.87 -5.78 31.86
CA GLU A 395 -20.25 -5.28 31.92
C GLU A 395 -21.10 -6.06 32.93
N ARG A 396 -20.96 -7.40 32.97
CA ARG A 396 -21.64 -8.24 33.97
C ARG A 396 -21.18 -7.94 35.39
N ALA A 397 -19.88 -7.79 35.62
CA ALA A 397 -19.35 -7.44 36.93
C ALA A 397 -19.81 -6.06 37.40
N GLN A 398 -19.88 -5.08 36.48
CA GLN A 398 -20.39 -3.75 36.78
C GLN A 398 -21.87 -3.77 37.17
N LEU A 399 -22.70 -4.57 36.49
CA LEU A 399 -24.13 -4.72 36.81
C LEU A 399 -24.38 -5.40 38.16
N ASN A 400 -23.42 -6.17 38.67
CA ASN A 400 -23.53 -6.92 39.93
C ASN A 400 -22.84 -6.19 41.11
N ASP A 401 -22.94 -4.86 41.18
CA ASP A 401 -22.30 -4.02 42.21
C ASP A 401 -20.78 -4.23 42.34
N GLY A 402 -20.12 -4.55 41.22
CA GLY A 402 -18.69 -4.86 41.18
C GLY A 402 -18.33 -6.27 41.62
N ARG A 403 -19.31 -7.18 41.80
CA ARG A 403 -19.06 -8.58 42.14
C ARG A 403 -18.82 -9.45 40.92
N LEU A 404 -17.88 -10.37 41.06
CA LEU A 404 -17.58 -11.39 40.05
C LEU A 404 -18.44 -12.63 40.29
N ASP A 405 -19.25 -13.00 39.29
CA ASP A 405 -19.93 -14.31 39.25
C ASP A 405 -19.00 -15.35 38.62
N GLY A 406 -18.01 -15.80 39.41
CA GLY A 406 -17.01 -16.79 39.00
C GLY A 406 -15.70 -16.20 38.45
N PRO A 407 -14.79 -17.05 37.92
CA PRO A 407 -13.46 -16.62 37.51
C PRO A 407 -13.52 -15.68 36.29
N PHE A 408 -12.74 -14.59 36.32
CA PHE A 408 -12.72 -13.63 35.21
C PHE A 408 -12.10 -14.29 33.96
N PRO A 409 -12.68 -14.14 32.76
CA PRO A 409 -12.23 -14.88 31.59
C PRO A 409 -10.81 -14.46 31.15
N MET A 410 -10.05 -15.44 30.66
CA MET A 410 -8.72 -15.26 30.06
C MET A 410 -7.59 -14.83 31.02
N THR A 411 -7.78 -14.97 32.32
CA THR A 411 -6.73 -14.76 33.34
C THR A 411 -5.55 -15.72 33.24
N SER A 412 -5.73 -16.88 32.60
CA SER A 412 -4.66 -17.84 32.30
C SER A 412 -3.85 -17.52 31.04
N ALA A 413 -4.18 -16.46 30.31
CA ALA A 413 -3.41 -16.08 29.13
C ALA A 413 -2.09 -15.41 29.53
N GLU A 414 -0.99 -15.77 28.85
CA GLU A 414 0.36 -15.22 29.08
C GLU A 414 0.66 -13.99 28.19
N ASP A 415 -0.37 -13.41 27.57
CA ASP A 415 -0.26 -12.24 26.71
C ASP A 415 -0.78 -10.97 27.39
N GLU A 416 -0.65 -9.82 26.72
CA GLU A 416 -1.09 -8.51 27.24
C GLU A 416 -2.61 -8.48 27.52
N ILE A 417 -3.38 -9.34 26.86
CA ILE A 417 -4.82 -9.48 27.13
C ILE A 417 -5.05 -10.22 28.45
N GLY A 418 -4.22 -11.23 28.77
CA GLY A 418 -4.23 -11.89 30.06
C GLY A 418 -3.80 -10.98 31.21
N ASP A 419 -2.79 -10.13 31.00
CA ASP A 419 -2.40 -9.10 31.99
C ASP A 419 -3.56 -8.13 32.29
N LEU A 420 -4.26 -7.71 31.23
CA LEU A 420 -5.45 -6.87 31.36
C LEU A 420 -6.58 -7.60 32.10
N ALA A 421 -6.82 -8.87 31.79
CA ALA A 421 -7.82 -9.69 32.47
C ALA A 421 -7.54 -9.81 33.97
N ARG A 422 -6.29 -10.09 34.36
CA ARG A 422 -5.86 -10.14 35.78
C ARG A 422 -6.01 -8.81 36.48
N SER A 423 -5.74 -7.70 35.79
CA SER A 423 -5.88 -6.36 36.35
C SER A 423 -7.35 -6.00 36.60
N PHE A 424 -8.25 -6.36 35.67
CA PHE A 424 -9.70 -6.20 35.87
C PHE A 424 -10.23 -7.08 36.99
N GLU A 425 -9.80 -8.34 37.06
CA GLU A 425 -10.20 -9.26 38.14
C GLU A 425 -9.86 -8.68 39.52
N ARG A 426 -8.62 -8.24 39.73
CA ARG A 426 -8.20 -7.59 40.99
C ARG A 426 -9.02 -6.34 41.31
N LEU A 427 -9.31 -5.53 40.30
CA LEU A 427 -10.13 -4.32 40.49
C LEU A 427 -11.53 -4.70 40.99
N PHE A 428 -12.17 -5.68 40.37
CA PHE A 428 -13.51 -6.11 40.78
C PHE A 428 -13.49 -6.82 42.13
N GLU A 429 -12.46 -7.58 42.49
CA GLU A 429 -12.31 -8.13 43.84
C GLU A 429 -12.24 -7.03 44.91
N VAL A 430 -11.44 -5.97 44.67
CA VAL A 430 -11.34 -4.81 45.57
C VAL A 430 -12.68 -4.08 45.68
N VAL A 431 -13.35 -3.83 44.56
CA VAL A 431 -14.66 -3.16 44.55
C VAL A 431 -15.71 -3.99 45.28
N GLY A 432 -15.78 -5.30 45.02
CA GLY A 432 -16.71 -6.22 45.67
C GLY A 432 -16.48 -6.32 47.18
N GLY A 433 -15.22 -6.36 47.63
CA GLY A 433 -14.89 -6.35 49.06
C GLY A 433 -15.32 -5.04 49.75
N TYR A 434 -15.15 -3.90 49.07
CA TYR A 434 -15.56 -2.60 49.59
C TYR A 434 -17.09 -2.46 49.70
N THR A 435 -17.85 -2.93 48.70
CA THR A 435 -19.33 -2.92 48.77
C THR A 435 -19.86 -3.82 49.89
N ASP A 436 -19.25 -4.99 50.13
CA ASP A 436 -19.65 -5.88 51.23
C ASP A 436 -19.33 -5.31 52.61
N TYR A 437 -18.19 -4.63 52.74
CA TYR A 437 -17.84 -3.89 53.95
C TYR A 437 -18.89 -2.82 54.28
N LEU A 438 -19.25 -1.97 53.31
CA LEU A 438 -20.26 -0.92 53.50
C LEU A 438 -21.62 -1.50 53.91
N ARG A 439 -22.04 -2.60 53.27
CA ARG A 439 -23.32 -3.27 53.57
C ARG A 439 -23.34 -3.83 55.00
N THR A 440 -22.25 -4.48 55.41
CA THR A 440 -22.11 -5.04 56.76
C THR A 440 -22.04 -3.95 57.83
N LEU A 441 -21.30 -2.88 57.56
CA LEU A 441 -21.19 -1.72 58.44
C LEU A 441 -22.55 -1.07 58.67
N ALA A 442 -23.30 -0.77 57.60
CA ALA A 442 -24.63 -0.17 57.70
C ALA A 442 -25.61 -1.05 58.49
N SER A 443 -25.56 -2.38 58.29
CA SER A 443 -26.39 -3.34 59.02
C SER A 443 -26.06 -3.36 60.52
N LYS A 444 -24.77 -3.50 60.89
CA LYS A 444 -24.34 -3.49 62.29
C LYS A 444 -24.67 -2.18 62.98
N LEU A 445 -24.42 -1.05 62.30
CA LEU A 445 -24.74 0.28 62.81
C LEU A 445 -26.22 0.41 63.15
N SER A 446 -27.07 -0.02 62.23
CA SER A 446 -28.52 0.05 62.40
C SER A 446 -28.97 -0.77 63.61
N HIS A 447 -28.37 -1.95 63.83
CA HIS A 447 -28.72 -2.80 64.97
C HIS A 447 -28.31 -2.16 66.31
N GLU A 448 -27.07 -1.71 66.43
CA GLU A 448 -26.51 -1.14 67.67
C GLU A 448 -27.14 0.21 68.06
N LEU A 449 -27.64 0.99 67.08
CA LEU A 449 -28.38 2.23 67.36
C LEU A 449 -29.86 1.98 67.70
N ASN A 450 -30.50 1.00 67.05
CA ASN A 450 -31.92 0.72 67.27
C ASN A 450 -32.21 0.19 68.68
N THR A 451 -31.34 -0.62 69.27
CA THR A 451 -31.54 -1.19 70.60
C THR A 451 -31.67 -0.13 71.71
N PRO A 452 -30.72 0.81 71.90
CA PRO A 452 -30.88 1.84 72.90
C PRO A 452 -31.98 2.86 72.55
N LEU A 453 -32.22 3.14 71.26
CA LEU A 453 -33.33 3.99 70.82
C LEU A 453 -34.70 3.40 71.21
N ALA A 454 -34.88 2.09 71.04
CA ALA A 454 -36.09 1.39 71.45
C ALA A 454 -36.29 1.43 72.98
N ILE A 455 -35.20 1.34 73.76
CA ILE A 455 -35.24 1.45 75.23
C ILE A 455 -35.64 2.86 75.67
N VAL A 456 -35.08 3.90 75.05
CA VAL A 456 -35.44 5.30 75.33
C VAL A 456 -36.91 5.53 75.00
N LYS A 457 -37.35 5.12 73.81
CA LYS A 457 -38.74 5.26 73.37
C LYS A 457 -39.72 4.54 74.31
N SER A 458 -39.50 3.25 74.59
CA SER A 458 -40.37 2.47 75.49
C SER A 458 -40.43 3.07 76.90
N SER A 459 -39.32 3.62 77.39
CA SER A 459 -39.28 4.26 78.71
C SER A 459 -40.05 5.59 78.74
N LEU A 460 -40.05 6.35 77.64
CA LEU A 460 -40.85 7.57 77.48
C LEU A 460 -42.35 7.26 77.30
N ASP A 461 -42.70 6.27 76.48
CA ASP A 461 -44.08 5.83 76.27
C ASP A 461 -44.73 5.38 77.61
N ASN A 462 -43.98 4.63 78.43
CA ASN A 462 -44.44 4.21 79.77
C ASN A 462 -44.59 5.39 80.74
N LEU A 463 -43.75 6.43 80.62
CA LEU A 463 -43.84 7.63 81.44
C LEU A 463 -45.04 8.49 81.05
N GLU A 464 -45.32 8.61 79.74
CA GLU A 464 -46.50 9.31 79.22
C GLU A 464 -47.79 8.64 79.70
N HIS A 465 -47.86 7.30 79.63
CA HIS A 465 -49.01 6.54 80.12
C HIS A 465 -49.27 6.78 81.61
N ALA A 466 -48.21 6.79 82.44
CA ALA A 466 -48.31 7.06 83.87
C ALA A 466 -48.75 8.51 84.21
N LEU A 467 -48.52 9.48 83.31
CA LEU A 467 -48.93 10.87 83.49
C LEU A 467 -50.38 11.13 83.05
N GLN A 468 -50.92 10.36 82.09
CA GLN A 468 -52.29 10.49 81.60
C GLN A 468 -53.35 9.98 82.61
N GLU A 469 -52.96 9.13 83.56
CA GLU A 469 -53.84 8.60 84.62
C GLU A 469 -54.11 9.56 85.79
N GLY A 470 -53.70 10.84 85.68
CA GLY A 470 -54.24 11.93 86.51
C GLY A 470 -53.54 12.25 87.84
N ASN A 471 -52.37 11.68 88.13
CA ASN A 471 -51.58 12.02 89.32
C ASN A 471 -50.34 12.88 88.99
N ALA A 472 -50.07 13.86 89.85
CA ALA A 472 -48.75 14.48 89.91
C ALA A 472 -47.66 13.40 90.05
N MET A 473 -46.54 13.60 89.35
CA MET A 473 -45.42 12.66 89.14
C MET A 473 -45.36 11.49 90.15
N PRO A 474 -45.79 10.27 89.77
CA PRO A 474 -45.83 9.12 90.68
C PRO A 474 -44.44 8.77 91.25
N PRO A 475 -44.33 8.29 92.51
CA PRO A 475 -43.07 7.81 93.08
C PRO A 475 -42.38 6.73 92.23
N ASP A 476 -43.16 5.96 91.45
CA ASP A 476 -42.70 4.89 90.56
C ASP A 476 -42.28 5.36 89.15
N ALA A 477 -42.27 6.67 88.86
CA ALA A 477 -41.84 7.21 87.55
C ALA A 477 -40.31 7.32 87.42
N GLN A 478 -39.60 7.33 88.55
CA GLN A 478 -38.14 7.51 88.62
C GLN A 478 -37.35 6.43 87.86
N PRO A 479 -37.71 5.13 87.91
CA PRO A 479 -37.01 4.07 87.17
C PRO A 479 -37.15 4.18 85.64
N TYR A 480 -38.26 4.73 85.13
CA TYR A 480 -38.46 4.95 83.69
C TYR A 480 -37.62 6.13 83.19
N MET A 481 -37.62 7.23 83.94
CA MET A 481 -36.77 8.39 83.65
C MET A 481 -35.28 8.01 83.70
N GLN A 482 -34.89 7.17 84.67
CA GLN A 482 -33.52 6.68 84.78
C GLN A 482 -33.14 5.80 83.58
N ARG A 483 -33.98 4.86 83.17
CA ARG A 483 -33.74 4.02 81.97
C ARG A 483 -33.66 4.82 80.67
N ALA A 484 -34.51 5.84 80.50
CA ALA A 484 -34.44 6.74 79.34
C ALA A 484 -33.13 7.55 79.35
N ARG A 485 -32.71 8.08 80.51
CA ARG A 485 -31.43 8.78 80.66
C ARG A 485 -30.24 7.86 80.37
N ASP A 486 -30.26 6.64 80.88
CA ASP A 486 -29.20 5.65 80.63
C ASP A 486 -29.14 5.26 79.15
N GLY A 487 -30.30 5.11 78.47
CA GLY A 487 -30.38 4.86 77.04
C GLY A 487 -29.83 6.02 76.18
N VAL A 488 -30.15 7.27 76.52
CA VAL A 488 -29.60 8.47 75.86
C VAL A 488 -28.11 8.61 76.13
N ALA A 489 -27.65 8.34 77.36
CA ALA A 489 -26.24 8.36 77.71
C ALA A 489 -25.45 7.31 76.91
N ARG A 490 -26.01 6.10 76.74
CA ARG A 490 -25.42 5.02 75.93
C ARG A 490 -25.36 5.38 74.44
N LEU A 491 -26.42 5.96 73.87
CA LEU A 491 -26.40 6.50 72.50
C LEU A 491 -25.33 7.59 72.35
N GLY A 492 -25.26 8.51 73.30
CA GLY A 492 -24.26 9.58 73.32
C GLY A 492 -22.82 9.06 73.42
N GLN A 493 -22.59 7.97 74.15
CA GLN A 493 -21.28 7.30 74.20
C GLN A 493 -20.94 6.60 72.87
N LEU A 494 -21.91 5.90 72.25
CA LEU A 494 -21.71 5.23 70.97
C LEU A 494 -21.35 6.22 69.86
N VAL A 495 -22.08 7.33 69.75
CA VAL A 495 -21.83 8.39 68.74
C VAL A 495 -20.46 9.05 68.95
N ARG A 496 -20.07 9.30 70.20
CA ARG A 496 -18.72 9.82 70.52
C ARG A 496 -17.65 8.81 70.12
N ALA A 497 -17.82 7.54 70.48
CA ALA A 497 -16.87 6.49 70.15
C ALA A 497 -16.70 6.32 68.63
N MET A 498 -17.78 6.40 67.86
CA MET A 498 -17.73 6.40 66.39
C MET A 498 -17.04 7.63 65.81
N SER A 499 -17.32 8.81 66.36
CA SER A 499 -16.68 10.06 65.92
C SER A 499 -15.18 10.04 66.20
N GLU A 500 -14.78 9.48 67.34
CA GLU A 500 -13.37 9.26 67.70
C GLU A 500 -12.71 8.22 66.81
N ALA A 501 -13.35 7.07 66.56
CA ALA A 501 -12.83 6.05 65.63
C ALA A 501 -12.62 6.63 64.22
N SER A 502 -13.60 7.37 63.70
CA SER A 502 -13.48 8.03 62.38
C SER A 502 -12.42 9.14 62.34
N ARG A 503 -12.18 9.85 63.45
CA ARG A 503 -11.07 10.80 63.56
C ARG A 503 -9.73 10.07 63.57
N MET A 504 -9.61 8.97 64.33
CA MET A 504 -8.41 8.14 64.40
C MET A 504 -8.07 7.51 63.04
N GLU A 505 -9.05 6.94 62.34
CA GLU A 505 -8.87 6.39 60.99
C GLU A 505 -8.30 7.44 60.02
N ARG A 506 -8.85 8.66 60.04
CA ARG A 506 -8.35 9.77 59.21
C ARG A 506 -6.93 10.21 59.60
N ALA A 507 -6.63 10.27 60.89
CA ALA A 507 -5.29 10.62 61.37
C ALA A 507 -4.25 9.55 60.98
N ILE A 508 -4.59 8.26 61.13
CA ILE A 508 -3.74 7.13 60.74
C ILE A 508 -3.53 7.10 59.21
N ALA A 509 -4.58 7.39 58.43
CA ALA A 509 -4.48 7.46 56.98
C ALA A 509 -3.59 8.63 56.51
N ALA A 510 -3.62 9.76 57.22
CA ALA A 510 -2.86 10.97 56.90
C ALA A 510 -1.39 10.92 57.38
N ALA A 511 -1.00 9.93 58.18
CA ALA A 511 0.38 9.81 58.64
C ALA A 511 1.35 9.58 57.47
N GLU A 512 2.41 10.38 57.45
CA GLU A 512 3.48 10.32 56.45
C GLU A 512 4.56 9.32 56.90
N PRO A 513 5.00 8.40 56.01
CA PRO A 513 6.07 7.48 56.33
C PRO A 513 7.45 8.12 56.16
N GLU A 514 8.40 7.71 57.00
CA GLU A 514 9.81 8.05 56.91
C GLU A 514 10.69 6.80 57.08
N ASP A 515 11.95 6.88 56.63
CA ASP A 515 12.92 5.81 56.84
C ASP A 515 13.52 5.93 58.24
N VAL A 516 13.20 4.99 59.13
CA VAL A 516 13.61 5.01 60.54
C VAL A 516 14.22 3.69 60.98
N ASP A 517 15.06 3.74 62.01
CA ASP A 517 15.52 2.54 62.73
C ASP A 517 14.44 2.11 63.72
N LEU A 518 13.74 1.02 63.40
CA LEU A 518 12.67 0.47 64.21
C LEU A 518 13.17 -0.01 65.58
N VAL A 519 14.44 -0.43 65.69
CA VAL A 519 15.04 -0.81 66.98
C VAL A 519 15.10 0.39 67.92
N ALA A 520 15.46 1.57 67.40
CA ALA A 520 15.51 2.81 68.19
C ALA A 520 14.11 3.23 68.68
N VAL A 521 13.09 3.13 67.82
CA VAL A 521 11.69 3.45 68.18
C VAL A 521 11.18 2.54 69.30
N VAL A 522 11.30 1.21 69.12
CA VAL A 522 10.81 0.24 70.11
C VAL A 522 11.60 0.33 71.43
N ARG A 523 12.90 0.61 71.36
CA ARG A 523 13.74 0.86 72.55
C ARG A 523 13.26 2.09 73.32
N GLY A 524 13.00 3.20 72.61
CA GLY A 524 12.47 4.42 73.20
C GLY A 524 11.13 4.19 73.93
N CYS A 525 10.20 3.48 73.31
CA CYS A 525 8.94 3.07 73.94
C CYS A 525 9.20 2.20 75.18
N SER A 526 10.07 1.19 75.08
CA SER A 526 10.38 0.30 76.20
C SER A 526 10.96 1.04 77.40
N ASP A 527 11.85 2.01 77.17
CA ASP A 527 12.46 2.79 78.24
C ASP A 527 11.44 3.72 78.91
N ALA A 528 10.46 4.24 78.14
CA ALA A 528 9.35 5.04 78.68
C ALA A 528 8.34 4.20 79.50
N TYR A 529 8.11 2.94 79.12
CA TYR A 529 7.17 2.05 79.82
C TYR A 529 7.74 1.45 81.10
N ARG A 530 9.07 1.26 81.19
CA ARG A 530 9.74 0.68 82.35
C ARG A 530 9.38 1.36 83.69
N PRO A 531 9.37 2.71 83.83
CA PRO A 531 8.93 3.35 85.07
C PRO A 531 7.42 3.24 85.31
N LEU A 532 6.60 3.15 84.26
CA LEU A 532 5.14 3.03 84.36
C LEU A 532 4.68 1.62 84.79
N ALA A 533 5.52 0.59 84.58
CA ALA A 533 5.22 -0.78 84.99
C ALA A 533 5.15 -0.97 86.52
N GLY A 534 5.68 -0.02 87.31
CA GLY A 534 5.65 -0.04 88.77
C GLY A 534 6.43 -1.23 89.35
N THR A 535 5.75 -2.10 90.11
CA THR A 535 6.35 -3.31 90.71
C THR A 535 6.45 -4.50 89.75
N ARG A 536 5.96 -4.37 88.51
CA ARG A 536 5.96 -5.44 87.49
C ARG A 536 7.31 -5.50 86.77
N ARG A 537 7.75 -6.70 86.40
CA ARG A 537 9.00 -6.90 85.65
C ARG A 537 8.76 -6.65 84.17
N MET A 538 9.48 -5.70 83.57
CA MET A 538 9.44 -5.44 82.14
C MET A 538 10.77 -5.84 81.48
N GLU A 539 10.70 -6.80 80.56
CA GLU A 539 11.82 -7.29 79.76
C GLU A 539 11.68 -6.81 78.31
N ALA A 540 12.77 -6.36 77.69
CA ALA A 540 12.79 -5.99 76.28
C ALA A 540 13.86 -6.79 75.54
N VAL A 541 13.45 -7.54 74.52
CA VAL A 541 14.32 -8.39 73.70
C VAL A 541 14.35 -7.79 72.30
N LEU A 542 15.41 -7.03 72.01
CA LEU A 542 15.60 -6.30 70.76
C LEU A 542 16.84 -6.82 70.02
N PRO A 543 16.87 -6.77 68.68
CA PRO A 543 18.07 -7.07 67.90
C PRO A 543 19.22 -6.09 68.21
N ASP A 544 20.46 -6.55 68.06
CA ASP A 544 21.67 -5.73 68.25
C ASP A 544 21.96 -4.82 67.03
N GLU A 545 21.52 -5.23 65.83
CA GLU A 545 21.69 -4.47 64.59
C GLU A 545 20.48 -3.55 64.32
N PRO A 546 20.69 -2.34 63.78
CA PRO A 546 19.59 -1.43 63.44
C PRO A 546 18.70 -2.01 62.33
N MET A 547 17.40 -1.80 62.46
CA MET A 547 16.40 -2.32 61.52
C MET A 547 15.72 -1.16 60.79
N THR A 548 16.26 -0.79 59.63
CA THR A 548 15.70 0.29 58.81
C THR A 548 14.39 -0.14 58.15
N MET A 549 13.32 0.61 58.40
CA MET A 549 12.01 0.39 57.79
C MET A 549 11.40 1.73 57.35
N HIS A 550 10.72 1.73 56.20
CA HIS A 550 9.92 2.86 55.75
C HIS A 550 8.54 2.78 56.42
N CYS A 551 8.30 3.56 57.47
CA CYS A 551 7.09 3.49 58.30
C CYS A 551 6.78 4.83 58.97
N ALA A 552 5.62 4.94 59.63
CA ALA A 552 5.26 6.08 60.46
C ALA A 552 5.58 5.75 61.94
N PRO A 553 6.72 6.21 62.51
CA PRO A 553 7.16 5.81 63.84
C PRO A 553 6.20 6.24 64.95
N GLU A 554 5.53 7.38 64.81
CA GLU A 554 4.55 7.88 65.79
C GLU A 554 3.35 6.96 65.90
N LEU A 555 2.89 6.38 64.78
CA LEU A 555 1.79 5.42 64.77
C LEU A 555 2.18 4.11 65.43
N ILE A 556 3.42 3.65 65.20
CA ILE A 556 3.94 2.45 65.85
C ILE A 556 4.04 2.67 67.37
N ALA A 557 4.58 3.81 67.81
CA ALA A 557 4.62 4.19 69.22
C ALA A 557 3.20 4.23 69.84
N GLN A 558 2.24 4.83 69.12
CA GLN A 558 0.85 4.87 69.56
C GLN A 558 0.22 3.47 69.69
N ALA A 559 0.52 2.54 68.76
CA ALA A 559 0.05 1.16 68.87
C ALA A 559 0.68 0.46 70.08
N LEU A 560 1.97 0.68 70.33
CA LEU A 560 2.66 0.15 71.49
C LEU A 560 2.12 0.71 72.81
N ASP A 561 1.75 1.99 72.85
CA ASP A 561 1.10 2.59 74.03
C ASP A 561 -0.22 1.86 74.33
N LYS A 562 -1.03 1.60 73.30
CA LYS A 562 -2.30 0.87 73.47
C LYS A 562 -2.12 -0.58 73.87
N LEU A 563 -1.10 -1.25 73.35
CA LEU A 563 -0.76 -2.60 73.79
C LEU A 563 -0.24 -2.61 75.22
N PHE A 564 0.58 -1.64 75.60
CA PHE A 564 1.13 -1.49 76.95
C PHE A 564 0.04 -1.18 77.98
N ASP A 565 -0.84 -0.21 77.72
CA ASP A 565 -1.99 0.11 78.59
C ASP A 565 -2.88 -1.12 78.82
N ASN A 566 -3.10 -1.90 77.75
CA ASN A 566 -3.86 -3.14 77.82
C ASN A 566 -3.14 -4.19 78.68
N ALA A 567 -1.87 -4.45 78.40
CA ALA A 567 -1.07 -5.40 79.15
C ALA A 567 -0.96 -5.02 80.64
N LEU A 568 -0.74 -3.74 80.95
CA LEU A 568 -0.65 -3.22 82.31
C LEU A 568 -1.95 -3.45 83.10
N SER A 569 -3.10 -3.25 82.44
CA SER A 569 -4.42 -3.44 83.05
C SER A 569 -4.72 -4.88 83.47
N PHE A 570 -4.18 -5.87 82.75
CA PHE A 570 -4.47 -7.29 82.98
C PHE A 570 -3.33 -8.03 83.69
N THR A 571 -2.17 -7.39 83.88
CA THR A 571 -1.03 -7.99 84.57
C THR A 571 -1.12 -7.74 86.09
N PRO A 572 -1.10 -8.79 86.93
CA PRO A 572 -1.13 -8.63 88.39
C PRO A 572 0.13 -7.90 88.90
N GLU A 573 0.06 -7.33 90.10
CA GLU A 573 1.23 -6.73 90.75
C GLU A 573 2.33 -7.80 90.94
N GLY A 574 3.59 -7.42 90.65
CA GLY A 574 4.71 -8.37 90.63
C GLY A 574 4.77 -9.33 89.43
N GLY A 575 3.79 -9.28 88.52
CA GLY A 575 3.80 -10.03 87.26
C GLY A 575 4.82 -9.50 86.25
N TRP A 576 4.83 -10.09 85.05
CA TRP A 576 5.81 -9.74 84.00
C TRP A 576 5.17 -9.30 82.68
N LEU A 577 5.89 -8.43 81.97
CA LEU A 577 5.65 -8.00 80.59
C LEU A 577 6.94 -8.18 79.79
N ARG A 578 6.83 -8.66 78.55
CA ARG A 578 7.95 -8.82 77.63
C ARG A 578 7.63 -8.20 76.28
N LEU A 579 8.45 -7.23 75.85
CA LEU A 579 8.40 -6.63 74.52
C LEU A 579 9.52 -7.22 73.65
N THR A 580 9.17 -7.83 72.53
CA THR A 580 10.11 -8.49 71.62
C THR A 580 10.00 -7.89 70.22
N LEU A 581 11.14 -7.54 69.60
CA LEU A 581 11.21 -7.14 68.20
C LEU A 581 12.01 -8.19 67.42
N ARG A 582 11.49 -8.66 66.28
CA ARG A 582 12.16 -9.63 65.41
C ARG A 582 12.08 -9.20 63.95
N ALA A 583 13.14 -9.45 63.20
CA ALA A 583 13.10 -9.36 61.74
C ALA A 583 12.39 -10.60 61.18
N THR A 584 11.56 -10.42 60.16
CA THR A 584 10.94 -11.51 59.39
C THR A 584 11.38 -11.42 57.93
N SER A 585 11.11 -12.46 57.13
CA SER A 585 11.47 -12.48 55.70
C SER A 585 10.78 -11.39 54.88
N SER A 586 9.68 -10.82 55.39
CA SER A 586 8.86 -9.82 54.71
C SER A 586 8.82 -8.47 55.44
N GLY A 587 9.43 -8.32 56.61
CA GLY A 587 9.44 -7.07 57.37
C GLY A 587 9.86 -7.26 58.84
N ALA A 588 9.02 -6.81 59.78
CA ALA A 588 9.28 -6.87 61.22
C ALA A 588 8.07 -7.38 62.01
N GLU A 589 8.34 -7.98 63.17
CA GLU A 589 7.34 -8.45 64.11
C GLU A 589 7.61 -7.88 65.50
N ILE A 590 6.62 -7.19 66.07
CA ILE A 590 6.67 -6.65 67.44
C ILE A 590 5.66 -7.40 68.30
N GLU A 591 6.13 -8.13 69.31
CA GLU A 591 5.29 -8.88 70.22
C GLU A 591 5.35 -8.28 71.63
N LEU A 592 4.19 -7.96 72.20
CA LEU A 592 4.04 -7.66 73.62
C LEU A 592 3.32 -8.82 74.30
N ALA A 593 4.06 -9.57 75.11
CA ALA A 593 3.53 -10.66 75.93
C ALA A 593 3.41 -10.22 77.39
N ASN A 594 2.35 -10.65 78.07
CA ASN A 594 2.15 -10.35 79.49
C ASN A 594 1.49 -11.50 80.24
N GLN A 595 1.80 -11.60 81.53
CA GLN A 595 1.12 -12.52 82.44
C GLN A 595 -0.32 -12.06 82.68
N GLY A 596 -1.30 -12.96 82.53
CA GLY A 596 -2.71 -12.61 82.64
C GLY A 596 -3.65 -13.77 82.30
N PRO A 597 -4.98 -13.59 82.46
CA PRO A 597 -5.96 -14.62 82.11
C PRO A 597 -5.95 -14.90 80.59
N PRO A 598 -6.21 -16.15 80.16
CA PRO A 598 -6.23 -16.50 78.75
C PRO A 598 -7.42 -15.85 78.02
N LEU A 599 -7.22 -15.54 76.74
CA LEU A 599 -8.25 -15.03 75.83
C LEU A 599 -9.32 -16.10 75.57
N PRO A 600 -10.63 -15.78 75.69
CA PRO A 600 -11.71 -16.71 75.37
C PRO A 600 -11.68 -17.17 73.91
N ALA A 601 -11.82 -18.48 73.67
CA ALA A 601 -11.77 -19.06 72.32
C ALA A 601 -12.82 -18.47 71.36
N ALA A 602 -13.99 -18.06 71.88
CA ALA A 602 -15.07 -17.46 71.09
C ALA A 602 -14.77 -16.03 70.58
N MET A 603 -13.70 -15.39 71.06
CA MET A 603 -13.38 -13.99 70.76
C MET A 603 -12.06 -13.82 69.98
N GLN A 604 -11.29 -14.90 69.81
CA GLN A 604 -10.09 -14.90 68.97
C GLN A 604 -10.47 -14.51 67.54
N GLY A 605 -9.94 -13.38 67.07
CA GLY A 605 -10.27 -12.77 65.77
C GLY A 605 -11.18 -11.54 65.83
N ARG A 606 -11.96 -11.35 66.90
CA ARG A 606 -12.83 -10.17 67.09
C ARG A 606 -12.31 -9.14 68.10
N LEU A 607 -11.24 -9.48 68.83
CA LEU A 607 -10.62 -8.58 69.83
C LEU A 607 -10.12 -7.26 69.25
N PHE A 608 -9.80 -7.25 67.96
CA PHE A 608 -9.34 -6.07 67.24
C PHE A 608 -10.47 -5.33 66.51
N ASP A 609 -11.73 -5.73 66.66
CA ASP A 609 -12.87 -4.99 66.12
C ASP A 609 -13.20 -3.77 67.00
N SER A 610 -13.68 -2.71 66.35
CA SER A 610 -14.14 -1.51 67.04
C SER A 610 -15.29 -1.84 68.02
N LEU A 611 -15.26 -1.20 69.21
CA LEU A 611 -16.30 -1.30 70.25
C LEU A 611 -16.43 -2.69 70.93
N VAL A 612 -15.44 -3.56 70.80
CA VAL A 612 -15.39 -4.85 71.53
C VAL A 612 -14.71 -4.67 72.88
N SER A 613 -15.39 -5.01 73.99
CA SER A 613 -14.85 -4.99 75.35
C SER A 613 -15.28 -6.24 76.13
N LEU A 614 -14.35 -6.82 76.89
CA LEU A 614 -14.56 -7.99 77.76
C LEU A 614 -14.82 -7.62 79.24
N ARG A 615 -14.82 -6.33 79.58
CA ARG A 615 -14.98 -5.89 80.98
C ARG A 615 -16.46 -5.87 81.37
N ASP A 616 -16.93 -6.94 81.99
CA ASP A 616 -18.20 -6.95 82.71
C ASP A 616 -18.04 -6.23 84.06
N LYS A 617 -18.71 -5.08 84.20
CA LYS A 617 -18.79 -4.15 85.35
C LYS A 617 -17.74 -3.02 85.35
N ALA A 618 -18.23 -1.82 85.10
CA ALA A 618 -17.54 -0.57 85.42
C ALA A 618 -17.43 -0.45 86.95
N THR A 619 -16.22 -0.59 87.50
CA THR A 619 -15.93 -0.18 88.88
C THR A 619 -16.06 1.36 88.95
N PRO A 620 -16.82 1.93 89.91
CA PRO A 620 -16.99 3.38 89.98
C PRO A 620 -15.65 4.06 90.31
N GLY A 621 -15.16 4.88 89.38
CA GLY A 621 -13.91 5.63 89.50
C GLY A 621 -12.94 5.46 88.33
N ASP A 622 -13.17 4.46 87.46
CA ASP A 622 -12.28 4.18 86.32
C ASP A 622 -12.83 4.79 85.01
N ALA A 623 -11.98 5.40 84.19
CA ALA A 623 -12.40 6.04 82.95
C ALA A 623 -13.02 5.00 81.99
N PRO A 624 -14.14 5.30 81.29
CA PRO A 624 -14.73 4.34 80.36
C PRO A 624 -13.79 4.03 79.19
N HIS A 625 -13.28 2.81 79.10
CA HIS A 625 -12.45 2.36 77.98
C HIS A 625 -13.38 1.86 76.86
N LEU A 626 -13.57 2.66 75.80
CA LEU A 626 -14.54 2.44 74.71
C LEU A 626 -14.21 1.25 73.77
N GLY A 627 -13.29 0.34 74.13
CA GLY A 627 -12.89 -0.79 73.29
C GLY A 627 -12.15 -0.41 72.01
N LEU A 628 -11.68 0.84 71.89
CA LEU A 628 -11.02 1.36 70.68
C LEU A 628 -9.50 1.10 70.65
N GLY A 629 -8.90 0.72 71.77
CA GLY A 629 -7.43 0.58 71.89
C GLY A 629 -6.85 -0.46 70.94
N LEU A 630 -7.38 -1.69 70.96
CA LEU A 630 -6.93 -2.76 70.06
C LEU A 630 -7.34 -2.50 68.59
N TYR A 631 -8.45 -1.80 68.36
CA TYR A 631 -8.84 -1.38 67.02
C TYR A 631 -7.79 -0.46 66.38
N VAL A 632 -7.24 0.49 67.15
CA VAL A 632 -6.12 1.34 66.70
C VAL A 632 -4.89 0.51 66.35
N VAL A 633 -4.56 -0.49 67.16
CA VAL A 633 -3.43 -1.40 66.89
C VAL A 633 -3.59 -2.11 65.54
N ARG A 634 -4.81 -2.57 65.22
CA ARG A 634 -5.10 -3.17 63.90
C ARG A 634 -4.94 -2.18 62.76
N LEU A 635 -5.53 -0.99 62.88
CA LEU A 635 -5.42 0.06 61.88
C LEU A 635 -3.96 0.44 61.59
N VAL A 636 -3.13 0.52 62.63
CA VAL A 636 -1.70 0.77 62.48
C VAL A 636 -1.01 -0.39 61.75
N ALA A 637 -1.29 -1.65 62.10
CA ALA A 637 -0.72 -2.81 61.42
C ALA A 637 -1.08 -2.83 59.92
N GLU A 638 -2.35 -2.62 59.61
CA GLU A 638 -2.88 -2.59 58.23
C GLU A 638 -2.28 -1.43 57.44
N ARG A 639 -2.11 -0.25 58.06
CA ARG A 639 -1.47 0.92 57.44
C ARG A 639 -0.02 0.63 57.02
N HIS A 640 0.66 -0.26 57.74
CA HIS A 640 2.02 -0.73 57.47
C HIS A 640 2.05 -2.06 56.69
N GLY A 641 0.94 -2.42 56.04
CA GLY A 641 0.83 -3.57 55.16
C GLY A 641 0.82 -4.93 55.86
N GLY A 642 0.75 -4.97 57.20
CA GLY A 642 0.75 -6.21 57.98
C GLY A 642 -0.53 -6.42 58.79
N VAL A 643 -0.44 -7.21 59.86
CA VAL A 643 -1.61 -7.71 60.62
C VAL A 643 -1.35 -7.70 62.13
N ALA A 644 -2.42 -7.54 62.91
CA ALA A 644 -2.39 -7.67 64.37
C ALA A 644 -2.97 -9.03 64.79
N ILE A 645 -2.26 -9.75 65.65
CA ILE A 645 -2.60 -11.11 66.08
C ILE A 645 -2.62 -11.15 67.60
N ALA A 646 -3.57 -11.90 68.18
CA ALA A 646 -3.64 -12.14 69.62
C ALA A 646 -3.65 -13.65 69.86
N ARG A 647 -2.77 -14.13 70.75
CA ARG A 647 -2.64 -15.55 71.08
C ARG A 647 -2.47 -15.75 72.58
N ASN A 648 -2.90 -16.91 73.08
CA ASN A 648 -2.51 -17.36 74.41
C ASN A 648 -1.09 -17.94 74.33
N LEU A 649 -0.30 -17.79 75.39
CA LEU A 649 1.00 -18.46 75.50
C LEU A 649 0.78 -19.97 75.67
N ASP A 650 1.67 -20.78 75.10
CA ASP A 650 1.52 -22.25 75.05
C ASP A 650 1.52 -22.91 76.44
N ASP A 651 2.14 -22.24 77.42
CA ASP A 651 2.19 -22.66 78.83
C ASP A 651 0.98 -22.18 79.66
N GLY A 652 0.04 -21.44 79.03
CA GLY A 652 -1.13 -20.87 79.69
C GLY A 652 -0.81 -19.75 80.69
N SER A 653 0.44 -19.28 80.74
CA SER A 653 0.89 -18.29 81.74
C SER A 653 0.45 -16.86 81.41
N GLY A 654 -0.06 -16.62 80.21
CA GLY A 654 -0.41 -15.27 79.76
C GLY A 654 -0.87 -15.21 78.30
N VAL A 655 -0.82 -14.00 77.76
CA VAL A 655 -1.28 -13.66 76.42
C VAL A 655 -0.19 -12.88 75.68
N ALA A 656 -0.16 -13.00 74.36
CA ALA A 656 0.75 -12.27 73.48
C ALA A 656 -0.03 -11.56 72.39
N PHE A 657 0.26 -10.27 72.22
CA PHE A 657 -0.24 -9.45 71.11
C PHE A 657 0.92 -9.15 70.16
N THR A 658 0.76 -9.57 68.91
CA THR A 658 1.80 -9.51 67.90
C THR A 658 1.38 -8.56 66.78
N LEU A 659 2.26 -7.61 66.45
CA LEU A 659 2.12 -6.65 65.35
C LEU A 659 3.11 -7.04 64.25
N GLN A 660 2.60 -7.55 63.13
CA GLN A 660 3.41 -7.81 61.93
C GLN A 660 3.37 -6.58 61.03
N LEU A 661 4.54 -6.14 60.55
CA LEU A 661 4.72 -4.95 59.72
C LEU A 661 5.53 -5.32 58.47
N HIS A 662 5.08 -4.87 57.29
CA HIS A 662 5.76 -5.09 56.01
C HIS A 662 6.39 -3.82 55.41
N GLY A 663 6.20 -2.68 56.09
CA GLY A 663 6.61 -1.36 55.62
C GLY A 663 5.55 -0.71 54.73
N MET A 664 5.62 0.62 54.61
CA MET A 664 4.71 1.41 53.80
C MET A 664 5.23 1.55 52.36
N PRO A 665 4.35 1.63 51.34
CA PRO A 665 4.77 1.77 49.96
C PRO A 665 5.44 3.13 49.73
N ARG A 666 6.64 3.13 49.15
CA ARG A 666 7.31 4.36 48.72
C ARG A 666 6.55 4.98 47.54
N GLN A 667 6.03 6.19 47.71
CA GLN A 667 5.48 6.94 46.59
C GLN A 667 6.62 7.22 45.60
N ARG A 668 6.49 6.68 44.38
CA ARG A 668 7.31 7.13 43.25
C ARG A 668 6.82 8.51 42.86
N LEU A 669 7.55 9.55 43.26
CA LEU A 669 7.42 10.89 42.68
C LEU A 669 7.73 10.87 41.18
#